data_AF-A0A8J5XLG9-F1
#
_entry.id   AF-A0A8J5XLG9-F1
#
_cell.length_a   1.000
_cell.length_b   1.000
_cell.length_c   1.000
_cell.angle_alpha   90.00
_cell.angle_beta   90.00
_cell.angle_gamma   90.00
#
_symmetry.space_group_name_H-M   'P 1'
#
loop_
_entity.id
_entity.type
_entity.pdbx_description
1 polymer ?
#
loop_
_entity_poly.entity_id
_entity_poly.type
_entity_poly.pdbx_seq_one_letter_code
_entity_poly.pdbx_strand_id
1 'polypeptide(L)'
;MEHLALREDSPAFRAELERCEANAHNVRAWLKATVESVHACTRARGACGDAERAFADELVAFGGSNPAVMSAGVGPALWTISAAFKEVSDLSHAAMLGLEKEFANRIDTRIDEDAKALKELRQRFSRADERHRAALDRARAVKASAAEDKVLGADRELGAARLQLEDARCELADKVVAVESGRQVDLLECMLECVDVQARFFDAARAQMGALCESAPAWLALVESKRAELARLSDASRAQRRKERALSEGPPHARSADQPAPDGVREKEGYLFKRGKAGWRRVWVTVRDGSLRYASQRADRRSAATTSGEVGGQHSVNLLLCTVQLKDATESGRRFCFEVLNPTRSLTLQAESETERRLWVGVMRSAIELAYHSLDTTGGIASNSTKLGAAAESAPLAELRKAGAHNLACADCAGPSPDWAAINWGVLLCIECSGIHRSLGVHVSKVRSLTLDTWDSGLLQLMRNIGNGRANQLLEHRPLGRKPGPTTSRFGKHAWIAAKYAERAFVAQPWAFGALAELLCAAARADDCCGALGCLAQGAPIEAAVRALPAPGDLTPPPLALTAVQHAAARNATACIELLCHWGAQLGVTGPHGASALHCAAEAGHVESAAALLRRGANADAIDTHGRSAERAALAAGHARVAALLRAPLGSSGGAVAGGGAESPPLPPPPPPPPPPPAPRAYDGAPQKIAPDGPSVQTPAGAPAEPSGGKHVRTSSIGTRVIHGLFRRGSAGADVDGALSHSPSAHAGVRRAAPLVLEVEPVDGAADGGISRGADGAWPNRCSGRGSLGLGVPPDAISTPALARARGEHG
;
A
#
# COMPACT_ATOMS: atom_id res chain seq x y z
N MET A 1 67.66 1.29 50.09
CA MET A 1 66.41 2.04 49.96
C MET A 1 66.02 2.70 51.27
N GLU A 2 65.65 1.97 52.33
CA GLU A 2 65.18 2.52 53.63
C GLU A 2 66.17 3.46 54.38
N HIS A 3 67.42 3.55 53.93
CA HIS A 3 68.43 4.43 54.51
C HIS A 3 69.04 5.41 53.49
N LEU A 4 68.38 5.66 52.35
CA LEU A 4 68.92 6.54 51.31
C LEU A 4 69.13 7.98 51.81
N ALA A 5 68.18 8.51 52.58
CA ALA A 5 68.30 9.83 53.22
C ALA A 5 69.39 9.88 54.31
N LEU A 6 69.71 8.74 54.92
CA LEU A 6 70.70 8.63 55.99
C LEU A 6 72.15 8.50 55.49
N ARG A 7 72.37 8.36 54.18
CA ARG A 7 73.72 8.28 53.60
C ARG A 7 74.33 9.67 53.43
N GLU A 8 75.64 9.80 53.68
CA GLU A 8 76.36 11.04 53.33
C GLU A 8 76.35 11.29 51.82
N ASP A 9 76.57 12.54 51.40
CA ASP A 9 76.70 12.97 49.99
C ASP A 9 77.97 12.41 49.31
N SER A 10 78.00 11.09 49.17
CA SER A 10 79.05 10.33 48.54
C SER A 10 78.75 10.09 47.06
N PRO A 11 79.77 9.83 46.22
CA PRO A 11 79.55 9.40 44.83
C PRO A 11 78.62 8.17 44.73
N ALA A 12 78.69 7.25 45.69
CA ALA A 12 77.81 6.09 45.77
C ALA A 12 76.35 6.47 46.07
N PHE A 13 76.10 7.45 46.95
CA PHE A 13 74.77 8.00 47.18
C PHE A 13 74.21 8.63 45.90
N ARG A 14 74.99 9.46 45.20
CA ARG A 14 74.53 10.14 43.98
C ARG A 14 74.20 9.16 42.85
N ALA A 15 75.02 8.14 42.65
CA ALA A 15 74.75 7.08 41.67
C ALA A 15 73.48 6.28 42.01
N GLU A 16 73.26 5.99 43.30
CA GLU A 16 72.06 5.31 43.78
C GLU A 16 70.80 6.18 43.57
N LEU A 17 70.89 7.48 43.87
CA LEU A 17 69.81 8.43 43.65
C LEU A 17 69.43 8.52 42.17
N GLU A 18 70.40 8.65 41.27
CA GLU A 18 70.18 8.68 39.82
C GLU A 18 69.52 7.38 39.32
N ARG A 19 69.91 6.23 39.89
CA ARG A 19 69.29 4.94 39.57
C ARG A 19 67.82 4.89 39.97
N CYS A 20 67.48 5.34 41.19
CA CYS A 20 66.10 5.40 41.65
C CYS A 20 65.27 6.42 40.86
N GLU A 21 65.83 7.58 40.50
CA GLU A 21 65.17 8.56 39.62
C GLU A 21 64.87 7.96 38.23
N ALA A 22 65.82 7.24 37.64
CA ALA A 22 65.64 6.56 36.36
C ALA A 22 64.56 5.46 36.45
N ASN A 23 64.54 4.68 37.52
CA ASN A 23 63.52 3.67 37.75
C ASN A 23 62.12 4.32 37.92
N ALA A 24 62.03 5.40 38.69
CA ALA A 24 60.78 6.16 38.85
C ALA A 24 60.26 6.71 37.52
N HIS A 25 61.14 7.14 36.61
CA HIS A 25 60.79 7.56 35.25
C HIS A 25 60.28 6.39 34.39
N ASN A 26 60.96 5.24 34.41
CA ASN A 26 60.56 4.06 33.65
C ASN A 26 59.18 3.53 34.10
N VAL A 27 58.95 3.44 35.41
CA VAL A 27 57.65 3.03 35.96
C VAL A 27 56.55 4.01 35.55
N ARG A 28 56.83 5.32 35.53
CA ARG A 28 55.88 6.32 35.04
C ARG A 28 55.50 6.09 33.58
N ALA A 29 56.48 5.83 32.72
CA ALA A 29 56.23 5.56 31.30
C ALA A 29 55.37 4.30 31.11
N TRP A 30 55.66 3.25 31.86
CA TRP A 30 54.87 2.01 31.85
C TRP A 30 53.42 2.26 32.30
N LEU A 31 53.22 2.97 33.41
CA LEU A 31 51.87 3.25 33.91
C LEU A 31 51.06 4.13 32.94
N LYS A 32 51.68 5.13 32.28
CA LYS A 32 51.00 5.92 31.25
C LYS A 32 50.55 5.06 30.07
N ALA A 33 51.38 4.14 29.61
CA ALA A 33 50.99 3.19 28.55
C ALA A 33 49.82 2.28 29.00
N THR A 34 49.78 1.87 30.27
CA THR A 34 48.66 1.12 30.83
C THR A 34 47.37 1.96 30.88
N VAL A 35 47.46 3.22 31.30
CA VAL A 35 46.33 4.17 31.29
C VAL A 35 45.76 4.35 29.88
N GLU A 36 46.62 4.57 28.89
CA GLU A 36 46.22 4.67 27.48
C GLU A 36 45.52 3.40 26.98
N SER A 37 45.99 2.23 27.43
CA SER A 37 45.38 0.94 27.11
C SER A 37 43.98 0.82 27.71
N VAL A 38 43.75 1.27 28.94
CA VAL A 38 42.42 1.30 29.57
C VAL A 38 41.47 2.20 28.78
N HIS A 39 41.89 3.42 28.43
CA HIS A 39 41.06 4.31 27.61
C HIS A 39 40.73 3.70 26.23
N ALA A 40 41.70 2.99 25.62
CA ALA A 40 41.47 2.28 24.36
C ALA A 40 40.42 1.16 24.52
N CYS A 41 40.52 0.37 25.59
CA CYS A 41 39.53 -0.65 25.93
C CYS A 41 38.14 -0.06 26.16
N THR A 42 38.01 1.07 26.88
CA THR A 42 36.71 1.72 27.11
C THR A 42 36.09 2.18 25.79
N ARG A 43 36.87 2.85 24.92
CA ARG A 43 36.38 3.27 23.59
C ARG A 43 35.92 2.08 22.74
N ALA A 44 36.71 1.01 22.73
CA ALA A 44 36.37 -0.21 21.99
C ALA A 44 35.08 -0.86 22.55
N ARG A 45 34.90 -0.89 23.87
CA ARG A 45 33.68 -1.39 24.51
C ARG A 45 32.46 -0.54 24.18
N GLY A 46 32.61 0.79 24.15
CA GLY A 46 31.55 1.71 23.72
C GLY A 46 31.09 1.42 22.29
N ALA A 47 32.03 1.34 21.34
CA ALA A 47 31.73 1.01 19.95
C ALA A 47 31.10 -0.39 19.78
N CYS A 48 31.56 -1.38 20.55
CA CYS A 48 30.97 -2.71 20.56
C CYS A 48 29.53 -2.66 21.10
N GLY A 49 29.27 -1.86 22.15
CA GLY A 49 27.92 -1.67 22.69
C GLY A 49 26.97 -0.98 21.71
N ASP A 50 27.46 -0.01 20.94
CA ASP A 50 26.67 0.62 19.88
C ASP A 50 26.25 -0.40 18.80
N ALA A 51 27.17 -1.28 18.39
CA ALA A 51 26.87 -2.34 17.44
C ALA A 51 25.88 -3.37 18.00
N GLU A 52 26.03 -3.75 19.28
CA GLU A 52 25.11 -4.67 19.96
C GLU A 52 23.70 -4.09 20.11
N ARG A 53 23.58 -2.78 20.42
CA ARG A 53 22.28 -2.09 20.49
C ARG A 53 21.60 -2.02 19.11
N ALA A 54 22.35 -1.70 18.06
CA ALA A 54 21.83 -1.69 16.69
C ALA A 54 21.33 -3.09 16.26
N PHE A 55 22.08 -4.15 16.56
CA PHE A 55 21.64 -5.52 16.31
C PHE A 55 20.32 -5.85 17.04
N ALA A 56 20.22 -5.46 18.31
CA ALA A 56 19.01 -5.67 19.10
C ALA A 56 17.81 -4.85 18.58
N ASP A 57 18.01 -3.64 18.06
CA ASP A 57 16.96 -2.84 17.40
C ASP A 57 16.42 -3.52 16.14
N GLU A 58 17.31 -4.07 15.30
CA GLU A 58 16.92 -4.81 14.10
C GLU A 58 16.11 -6.08 14.44
N LEU A 59 16.44 -6.78 15.53
CA LEU A 59 15.65 -7.93 16.00
C LEU A 59 14.22 -7.52 16.41
N VAL A 60 14.06 -6.39 17.09
CA VAL A 60 12.75 -5.85 17.46
C VAL A 60 11.97 -5.41 16.23
N ALA A 61 12.63 -4.73 15.28
CA ALA A 61 12.02 -4.31 14.03
C ALA A 61 11.53 -5.51 13.21
N PHE A 62 12.33 -6.58 13.12
CA PHE A 62 11.94 -7.83 12.49
C PHE A 62 10.73 -8.46 13.20
N GLY A 63 10.75 -8.48 14.53
CA GLY A 63 9.65 -8.97 15.35
C GLY A 63 8.33 -8.23 15.07
N GLY A 64 8.38 -6.89 14.99
CA GLY A 64 7.21 -6.02 14.83
C GLY A 64 6.67 -5.85 13.40
N SER A 65 7.52 -5.96 12.38
CA SER A 65 7.16 -5.64 11.00
C SER A 65 6.44 -6.78 10.27
N ASN A 66 6.45 -8.00 10.82
CA ASN A 66 5.86 -9.18 10.18
C ASN A 66 4.65 -9.69 10.98
N PRO A 67 3.42 -9.55 10.45
CA PRO A 67 2.19 -10.00 11.14
C PRO A 67 2.22 -11.48 11.55
N ALA A 68 2.86 -12.34 10.73
CA ALA A 68 2.97 -13.77 11.03
C ALA A 68 3.91 -14.06 12.22
N VAL A 69 4.94 -13.22 12.41
CA VAL A 69 5.90 -13.34 13.52
C VAL A 69 5.27 -12.79 14.81
N MET A 70 4.51 -11.69 14.72
CA MET A 70 3.78 -11.11 15.85
C MET A 70 2.71 -12.06 16.39
N SER A 71 1.90 -12.67 15.51
CA SER A 71 0.83 -13.58 15.93
C SER A 71 1.34 -14.91 16.52
N ALA A 72 2.61 -15.24 16.30
CA ALA A 72 3.18 -16.53 16.70
C ALA A 72 3.86 -16.50 18.08
N GLY A 73 3.83 -15.38 18.82
CA GLY A 73 4.55 -15.24 20.10
C GLY A 73 6.08 -15.10 19.94
N VAL A 74 6.58 -15.11 18.71
CA VAL A 74 8.01 -14.92 18.38
C VAL A 74 8.41 -13.46 18.57
N GLY A 75 7.55 -12.50 18.19
CA GLY A 75 7.78 -11.07 18.39
C GLY A 75 8.07 -10.69 19.86
N PRO A 76 7.19 -11.07 20.81
CA PRO A 76 7.44 -10.86 22.24
C PRO A 76 8.74 -11.51 22.74
N ALA A 77 9.07 -12.73 22.30
CA ALA A 77 10.32 -13.39 22.68
C ALA A 77 11.56 -12.61 22.19
N LEU A 78 11.54 -12.16 20.94
CA LEU A 78 12.62 -11.33 20.37
C LEU A 78 12.76 -10.00 21.10
N TRP A 79 11.66 -9.38 21.50
CA TRP A 79 11.68 -8.15 22.29
C TRP A 79 12.37 -8.37 23.65
N THR A 80 11.99 -9.42 24.37
CA THR A 80 12.60 -9.73 25.68
C THR A 80 14.09 -10.06 25.56
N ILE A 81 14.49 -10.86 24.56
CA ILE A 81 15.90 -11.18 24.30
C ILE A 81 16.68 -9.90 23.97
N SER A 82 16.12 -9.04 23.12
CA SER A 82 16.77 -7.80 22.71
C SER A 82 16.94 -6.83 23.88
N ALA A 83 15.95 -6.72 24.76
CA ALA A 83 16.03 -5.89 25.96
C ALA A 83 17.15 -6.37 26.89
N ALA A 84 17.20 -7.67 27.19
CA ALA A 84 18.24 -8.24 28.05
C ALA A 84 19.65 -8.08 27.44
N PHE A 85 19.77 -8.24 26.11
CA PHE A 85 21.05 -8.06 25.41
C PHE A 85 21.58 -6.63 25.51
N LYS A 86 20.70 -5.63 25.33
CA LYS A 86 21.06 -4.21 25.51
C LYS A 86 21.48 -3.91 26.94
N GLU A 87 20.74 -4.42 27.92
CA GLU A 87 21.06 -4.17 29.31
C GLU A 87 22.41 -4.75 29.72
N VAL A 88 22.75 -5.98 29.31
CA VAL A 88 24.08 -6.55 29.55
C VAL A 88 25.18 -5.76 28.84
N SER A 89 24.90 -5.26 27.63
CA SER A 89 25.83 -4.37 26.92
C SER A 89 26.11 -3.09 27.69
N ASP A 90 25.06 -2.45 28.20
CA ASP A 90 25.15 -1.20 28.96
C ASP A 90 25.86 -1.43 30.30
N LEU A 91 25.60 -2.54 30.98
CA LEU A 91 26.33 -2.96 32.19
C LEU A 91 27.83 -3.15 31.90
N SER A 92 28.18 -3.78 30.76
CA SER A 92 29.58 -4.00 30.36
C SER A 92 30.29 -2.68 30.05
N HIS A 93 29.62 -1.74 29.39
CA HIS A 93 30.16 -0.42 29.12
C HIS A 93 30.33 0.40 30.42
N ALA A 94 29.33 0.37 31.31
CA ALA A 94 29.41 1.01 32.62
C ALA A 94 30.57 0.47 33.47
N ALA A 95 30.85 -0.84 33.40
CA ALA A 95 31.99 -1.45 34.07
C ALA A 95 33.33 -0.93 33.52
N MET A 96 33.46 -0.77 32.20
CA MET A 96 34.66 -0.19 31.60
C MET A 96 34.85 1.28 31.97
N LEU A 97 33.78 2.07 32.03
CA LEU A 97 33.83 3.45 32.53
C LEU A 97 34.22 3.51 34.02
N GLY A 98 33.75 2.53 34.81
CA GLY A 98 34.18 2.33 36.19
C GLY A 98 35.68 2.05 36.29
N LEU A 99 36.21 1.16 35.45
CA LEU A 99 37.66 0.88 35.37
C LEU A 99 38.45 2.13 34.98
N GLU A 100 37.98 2.90 34.01
CA GLU A 100 38.63 4.16 33.62
C GLU A 100 38.65 5.17 34.77
N LYS A 101 37.56 5.28 35.54
CA LYS A 101 37.48 6.18 36.68
C LYS A 101 38.39 5.75 37.84
N GLU A 102 38.30 4.49 38.26
CA GLU A 102 39.01 3.99 39.44
C GLU A 102 40.49 3.68 39.16
N PHE A 103 40.85 3.34 37.91
CA PHE A 103 42.24 3.08 37.54
C PHE A 103 42.87 4.26 36.80
N ALA A 104 42.37 4.56 35.60
CA ALA A 104 43.06 5.45 34.68
C ALA A 104 43.21 6.87 35.24
N ASN A 105 42.11 7.45 35.72
CA ASN A 105 42.11 8.82 36.24
C ASN A 105 42.90 8.94 37.55
N ARG A 106 42.77 7.97 38.47
CA ARG A 106 43.50 7.97 39.75
C ARG A 106 45.01 7.86 39.54
N ILE A 107 45.44 6.91 38.71
CA ILE A 107 46.84 6.66 38.42
C ILE A 107 47.47 7.81 37.62
N ASP A 108 46.81 8.34 36.59
CA ASP A 108 47.36 9.44 35.78
C ASP A 108 47.54 10.73 36.59
N THR A 109 46.54 11.09 37.40
CA THR A 109 46.62 12.24 38.32
C THR A 109 47.81 12.09 39.27
N ARG A 110 47.95 10.92 39.89
CA ARG A 110 49.03 10.64 40.85
C ARG A 110 50.42 10.68 40.21
N ILE A 111 50.57 10.10 39.03
CA ILE A 111 51.83 10.07 38.29
C ILE A 111 52.29 11.48 37.94
N ASP A 112 51.37 12.34 37.50
CA ASP A 112 51.71 13.69 37.10
C ASP A 112 52.01 14.59 38.32
N GLU A 113 51.31 14.40 39.44
CA GLU A 113 51.65 15.02 40.73
C GLU A 113 53.05 14.62 41.22
N ASP A 114 53.36 13.33 41.23
CA ASP A 114 54.67 12.82 41.67
C ASP A 114 55.80 13.28 40.76
N ALA A 115 55.58 13.27 39.44
CA ALA A 115 56.57 13.74 38.48
C ALA A 115 56.86 15.23 38.64
N LYS A 116 55.82 16.04 38.92
CA LYS A 116 55.98 17.47 39.20
C LYS A 116 56.78 17.69 40.49
N ALA A 117 56.41 17.00 41.58
CA ALA A 117 57.10 17.12 42.86
C ALA A 117 58.58 16.69 42.78
N LEU A 118 58.88 15.57 42.12
CA LEU A 118 60.26 15.11 41.92
C LEU A 118 61.09 16.12 41.11
N LYS A 119 60.50 16.69 40.05
CA LYS A 119 61.17 17.70 39.23
C LYS A 119 61.51 18.96 40.04
N GLU A 120 60.59 19.43 40.87
CA GLU A 120 60.79 20.61 41.73
C GLU A 120 61.88 20.35 42.79
N LEU A 121 61.83 19.22 43.49
CA LEU A 121 62.83 18.84 44.48
C LEU A 121 64.21 18.60 43.86
N ARG A 122 64.29 18.00 42.67
CA ARG A 122 65.55 17.82 41.94
C ARG A 122 66.19 19.16 41.58
N GLN A 123 65.39 20.12 41.12
CA GLN A 123 65.88 21.48 40.86
C GLN A 123 66.35 22.18 42.14
N ARG A 124 65.65 22.00 43.27
CA ARG A 124 66.07 22.53 44.58
C ARG A 124 67.40 21.93 45.00
N PHE A 125 67.57 20.62 44.89
CA PHE A 125 68.82 19.92 45.18
C PHE A 125 69.98 20.41 44.31
N SER A 126 69.80 20.50 42.98
CA SER A 126 70.85 21.00 42.07
C SER A 126 71.28 22.43 42.41
N ARG A 127 70.33 23.31 42.74
CA ARG A 127 70.64 24.69 43.16
C ARG A 127 71.38 24.74 44.50
N ALA A 128 71.02 23.88 45.46
CA ALA A 128 71.71 23.80 46.74
C ALA A 128 73.14 23.26 46.59
N ASP A 129 73.32 22.27 45.70
CA ASP A 129 74.62 21.67 45.37
C ASP A 129 75.57 22.68 44.70
N GLU A 130 75.07 23.46 43.73
CA GLU A 130 75.83 24.55 43.11
C GLU A 130 76.25 25.62 44.14
N ARG A 131 75.33 26.02 45.04
CA ARG A 131 75.62 26.99 46.11
C ARG A 131 76.68 26.47 47.07
N HIS A 132 76.57 25.20 47.48
CA HIS A 132 77.55 24.57 48.37
C HIS A 132 78.93 24.50 47.73
N ARG A 133 79.04 24.09 46.45
CA ARG A 133 80.30 24.10 45.70
C ARG A 133 80.90 25.51 45.63
N ALA A 134 80.10 26.51 45.30
CA ALA A 134 80.58 27.89 45.19
C ALA A 134 81.06 28.45 46.55
N ALA A 135 80.36 28.14 47.66
CA ALA A 135 80.77 28.54 49.00
C ALA A 135 82.06 27.82 49.44
N LEU A 136 82.21 26.53 49.09
CA LEU A 136 83.41 25.75 49.36
C LEU A 136 84.64 26.31 48.62
N ASP A 137 84.48 26.68 47.35
CA ASP A 137 85.56 27.29 46.56
C ASP A 137 85.96 28.67 47.13
N ARG A 138 84.99 29.48 47.57
CA ARG A 138 85.26 30.74 48.28
C ARG A 138 86.02 30.52 49.58
N ALA A 139 85.62 29.56 50.40
CA ALA A 139 86.28 29.22 51.65
C ALA A 139 87.73 28.74 51.42
N ARG A 140 87.95 27.87 50.42
CA ARG A 140 89.29 27.39 50.03
C ARG A 140 90.21 28.49 49.51
N ALA A 141 89.66 29.52 48.89
CA ALA A 141 90.42 30.66 48.38
C ALA A 141 90.88 31.64 49.48
N VAL A 142 90.35 31.53 50.71
CA VAL A 142 90.79 32.35 51.84
C VAL A 142 92.19 31.91 52.28
N LYS A 143 93.17 32.83 52.19
CA LYS A 143 94.56 32.56 52.61
C LYS A 143 94.65 32.40 54.12
N ALA A 144 95.59 31.57 54.59
CA ALA A 144 95.86 31.37 56.02
C ALA A 144 96.24 32.66 56.78
N SER A 145 96.72 33.69 56.07
CA SER A 145 97.05 35.02 56.62
C SER A 145 95.89 36.03 56.59
N ALA A 146 94.69 35.63 56.19
CA ALA A 146 93.54 36.51 56.12
C ALA A 146 93.07 36.95 57.52
N ALA A 147 92.41 38.12 57.59
CA ALA A 147 91.79 38.61 58.82
C ALA A 147 90.74 37.61 59.33
N GLU A 148 90.69 37.44 60.65
CA GLU A 148 89.83 36.47 61.34
C GLU A 148 88.34 36.61 60.96
N ASP A 149 87.83 37.84 60.85
CA ASP A 149 86.46 38.12 60.40
C ASP A 149 86.16 37.58 58.99
N LYS A 150 87.14 37.61 58.09
CA LYS A 150 86.98 37.12 56.72
C LYS A 150 86.96 35.59 56.67
N VAL A 151 87.75 34.94 57.53
CA VAL A 151 87.74 33.47 57.70
C VAL A 151 86.39 33.03 58.27
N LEU A 152 85.96 33.64 59.39
CA LEU A 152 84.68 33.34 60.03
C LEU A 152 83.48 33.61 59.11
N GLY A 153 83.53 34.65 58.27
CA GLY A 153 82.49 34.94 57.29
C GLY A 153 82.34 33.83 56.24
N ALA A 154 83.46 33.35 55.69
CA ALA A 154 83.46 32.26 54.71
C ALA A 154 83.02 30.92 55.33
N ASP A 155 83.43 30.62 56.57
CA ASP A 155 82.99 29.42 57.29
C ASP A 155 81.49 29.43 57.60
N ARG A 156 80.93 30.58 57.99
CA ARG A 156 79.48 30.74 58.18
C ARG A 156 78.70 30.53 56.88
N GLU A 157 79.19 31.09 55.78
CA GLU A 157 78.56 30.90 54.46
C GLU A 157 78.62 29.43 54.01
N LEU A 158 79.77 28.77 54.17
CA LEU A 158 79.94 27.36 53.87
C LEU A 158 79.04 26.47 54.75
N GLY A 159 78.96 26.76 56.06
CA GLY A 159 78.10 26.07 57.00
C GLY A 159 76.62 26.19 56.62
N ALA A 160 76.16 27.39 56.27
CA ALA A 160 74.79 27.62 55.82
C ALA A 160 74.48 26.89 54.49
N ALA A 161 75.40 26.94 53.52
CA ALA A 161 75.24 26.25 52.24
C ALA A 161 75.24 24.72 52.42
N ARG A 162 76.06 24.18 53.33
CA ARG A 162 76.06 22.75 53.68
C ARG A 162 74.72 22.31 54.28
N LEU A 163 74.18 23.09 55.21
CA LEU A 163 72.88 22.80 55.82
C LEU A 163 71.76 22.76 54.75
N GLN A 164 71.74 23.73 53.83
CA GLN A 164 70.77 23.76 52.73
C GLN A 164 70.90 22.58 51.77
N LEU A 165 72.13 22.12 51.51
CA LEU A 165 72.36 20.93 50.69
C LEU A 165 71.84 19.67 51.39
N GLU A 166 72.15 19.48 52.68
CA GLU A 166 71.66 18.33 53.44
C GLU A 166 70.12 18.29 53.51
N ASP A 167 69.48 19.43 53.73
CA ASP A 167 68.02 19.57 53.73
C ASP A 167 67.41 19.17 52.37
N ALA A 168 67.90 19.75 51.28
CA ALA A 168 67.42 19.43 49.93
C ALA A 168 67.73 17.98 49.53
N ARG A 169 68.84 17.40 50.03
CA ARG A 169 69.22 16.01 49.81
C ARG A 169 68.24 15.05 50.49
N CYS A 170 67.91 15.29 51.76
CA CYS A 170 66.95 14.49 52.52
C CYS A 170 65.55 14.58 51.89
N GLU A 171 65.05 15.78 51.59
CA GLU A 171 63.73 15.95 50.96
C GLU A 171 63.60 15.19 49.63
N LEU A 172 64.62 15.28 48.76
CA LEU A 172 64.63 14.57 47.48
C LEU A 172 64.72 13.05 47.68
N ALA A 173 65.62 12.58 48.55
CA ALA A 173 65.78 11.16 48.84
C ALA A 173 64.50 10.56 49.43
N ASP A 174 63.86 11.26 50.36
CA ASP A 174 62.59 10.84 50.97
C ASP A 174 61.48 10.78 49.94
N LYS A 175 61.37 11.78 49.04
CA LYS A 175 60.35 11.76 47.99
C LYS A 175 60.60 10.64 46.98
N VAL A 176 61.84 10.39 46.56
CA VAL A 176 62.18 9.28 45.66
C VAL A 176 61.80 7.94 46.29
N VAL A 177 62.15 7.73 47.56
CA VAL A 177 61.78 6.52 48.30
C VAL A 177 60.26 6.39 48.43
N ALA A 178 59.55 7.47 48.76
CA ALA A 178 58.10 7.49 48.88
C ALA A 178 57.39 7.20 47.54
N VAL A 179 57.95 7.67 46.42
CA VAL A 179 57.43 7.37 45.09
C VAL A 179 57.67 5.91 44.71
N GLU A 180 58.84 5.35 45.04
CA GLU A 180 59.11 3.93 44.75
C GLU A 180 58.31 2.97 45.64
N SER A 181 58.10 3.30 46.92
CA SER A 181 57.34 2.46 47.86
C SER A 181 55.82 2.66 47.77
N GLY A 182 55.35 3.89 47.68
CA GLY A 182 53.92 4.23 47.65
C GLY A 182 53.20 3.71 46.41
N ARG A 183 53.88 3.66 45.26
CA ARG A 183 53.31 3.17 44.00
C ARG A 183 52.86 1.71 44.05
N GLN A 184 53.47 0.86 44.87
CA GLN A 184 53.09 -0.55 44.96
C GLN A 184 51.73 -0.72 45.65
N VAL A 185 51.50 0.04 46.72
CA VAL A 185 50.25 0.00 47.50
C VAL A 185 49.12 0.63 46.69
N ASP A 186 49.34 1.81 46.12
CA ASP A 186 48.34 2.51 45.30
C ASP A 186 47.90 1.67 44.10
N LEU A 187 48.84 0.97 43.44
CA LEU A 187 48.54 0.09 42.31
C LEU A 187 47.72 -1.13 42.75
N LEU A 188 48.07 -1.74 43.89
CA LEU A 188 47.33 -2.86 44.45
C LEU A 188 45.88 -2.45 44.80
N GLU A 189 45.70 -1.29 45.43
CA GLU A 189 44.37 -0.75 45.75
C GLU A 189 43.53 -0.50 44.49
N CYS A 190 44.11 0.18 43.48
CA CYS A 190 43.40 0.43 42.23
C CYS A 190 43.04 -0.89 41.51
N MET A 191 43.91 -1.90 41.55
CA MET A 191 43.63 -3.21 40.95
C MET A 191 42.53 -3.98 41.71
N LEU A 192 42.50 -3.89 43.04
CA LEU A 192 41.42 -4.49 43.83
C LEU A 192 40.06 -3.85 43.52
N GLU A 193 40.02 -2.53 43.37
CA GLU A 193 38.82 -1.81 42.94
C GLU A 193 38.40 -2.19 41.51
N CYS A 194 39.36 -2.40 40.61
CA CYS A 194 39.07 -2.90 39.26
C CYS A 194 38.40 -4.28 39.29
N VAL A 195 38.90 -5.19 40.14
CA VAL A 195 38.33 -6.53 40.31
C VAL A 195 36.90 -6.43 40.85
N ASP A 196 36.67 -5.55 41.82
CA ASP A 196 35.34 -5.31 42.40
C ASP A 196 34.35 -4.71 41.39
N VAL A 197 34.78 -3.77 40.54
CA VAL A 197 33.98 -3.26 39.40
C VAL A 197 33.58 -4.39 38.44
N GLN A 198 34.52 -5.25 38.08
CA GLN A 198 34.26 -6.40 37.20
C GLN A 198 33.33 -7.42 37.86
N ALA A 199 33.52 -7.72 39.14
CA ALA A 199 32.68 -8.66 39.88
C ALA A 199 31.21 -8.20 39.91
N ARG A 200 30.97 -6.91 40.21
CA ARG A 200 29.63 -6.31 40.17
C ARG A 200 28.98 -6.42 38.79
N PHE A 201 29.75 -6.20 37.73
CA PHE A 201 29.26 -6.39 36.36
C PHE A 201 28.82 -7.82 36.12
N PHE A 202 29.66 -8.81 36.44
CA PHE A 202 29.32 -10.22 36.23
C PHE A 202 28.10 -10.65 37.04
N ASP A 203 27.95 -10.16 38.27
CA ASP A 203 26.76 -10.46 39.08
C ASP A 203 25.48 -9.84 38.52
N ALA A 204 25.54 -8.57 38.08
CA ALA A 204 24.41 -7.91 37.46
C ALA A 204 24.03 -8.56 36.12
N ALA A 205 25.03 -8.87 35.28
CA ALA A 205 24.82 -9.55 34.00
C ALA A 205 24.25 -10.96 34.20
N ARG A 206 24.71 -11.69 35.23
CA ARG A 206 24.18 -13.01 35.59
C ARG A 206 22.71 -12.93 36.02
N ALA A 207 22.33 -11.91 36.79
CA ALA A 207 20.94 -11.72 37.17
C ALA A 207 20.04 -11.48 35.95
N GLN A 208 20.47 -10.61 35.02
CA GLN A 208 19.72 -10.34 33.80
C GLN A 208 19.61 -11.55 32.89
N MET A 209 20.71 -12.26 32.66
CA MET A 209 20.71 -13.45 31.83
C MET A 209 19.97 -14.63 32.49
N GLY A 210 19.95 -14.68 33.82
CA GLY A 210 19.17 -15.64 34.60
C GLY A 210 17.66 -15.52 34.33
N ALA A 211 17.12 -14.30 34.37
CA ALA A 211 15.72 -14.04 34.05
C ALA A 211 15.36 -14.47 32.61
N LEU A 212 16.29 -14.31 31.66
CA LEU A 212 16.13 -14.78 30.29
C LEU A 212 16.06 -16.32 30.22
N CYS A 213 16.96 -17.00 30.94
CA CYS A 213 17.01 -18.46 31.01
C CYS A 213 15.74 -19.08 31.57
N GLU A 214 15.05 -18.43 32.51
CA GLU A 214 13.75 -18.88 33.03
C GLU A 214 12.67 -18.91 31.94
N SER A 215 12.74 -18.00 30.96
CA SER A 215 11.80 -17.92 29.85
C SER A 215 12.16 -18.84 28.67
N ALA A 216 13.42 -19.31 28.59
CA ALA A 216 13.92 -20.08 27.46
C ALA A 216 13.16 -21.40 27.17
N PRO A 217 12.74 -22.20 28.17
CA PRO A 217 11.98 -23.42 27.92
C PRO A 217 10.66 -23.17 27.17
N ALA A 218 9.98 -22.07 27.49
CA ALA A 218 8.73 -21.70 26.82
C ALA A 218 8.96 -21.35 25.34
N TRP A 219 10.06 -20.66 25.03
CA TRP A 219 10.42 -20.35 23.64
C TRP A 219 10.87 -21.58 22.85
N LEU A 220 11.60 -22.50 23.48
CA LEU A 220 11.98 -23.78 22.86
C LEU A 220 10.74 -24.61 22.52
N ALA A 221 9.79 -24.73 23.45
CA ALA A 221 8.53 -25.42 23.20
C ALA A 221 7.73 -24.78 22.05
N LEU A 222 7.75 -23.44 21.96
CA LEU A 222 7.14 -22.72 20.84
C LEU A 222 7.83 -23.06 19.49
N VAL A 223 9.16 -23.08 19.46
CA VAL A 223 9.94 -23.43 18.26
C VAL A 223 9.64 -24.86 17.82
N GLU A 224 9.60 -25.81 18.76
CA GLU A 224 9.28 -27.22 18.48
C GLU A 224 7.85 -27.36 17.93
N SER A 225 6.88 -26.70 18.55
CA SER A 225 5.49 -26.66 18.08
C SER A 225 5.41 -26.15 16.63
N LYS A 226 6.10 -25.06 16.31
CA LYS A 226 6.13 -24.48 14.96
C LYS A 226 6.84 -25.37 13.93
N ARG A 227 7.91 -26.06 14.33
CA ARG A 227 8.57 -27.07 13.48
C ARG A 227 7.65 -28.25 13.19
N ALA A 228 6.91 -28.74 14.18
CA ALA A 228 5.94 -29.83 14.01
C ALA A 228 4.78 -29.41 13.09
N GLU A 229 4.28 -28.19 13.23
CA GLU A 229 3.27 -27.61 12.34
C GLU A 229 3.78 -27.54 10.89
N LEU A 230 5.01 -27.04 10.67
CA LEU A 230 5.63 -26.97 9.35
C LEU A 230 5.81 -28.36 8.72
N ALA A 231 6.22 -29.35 9.50
CA ALA A 231 6.36 -30.73 9.02
C ALA A 231 5.00 -31.28 8.55
N ARG A 232 3.94 -31.11 9.36
CA ARG A 232 2.57 -31.52 8.99
C ARG A 232 2.09 -30.85 7.71
N LEU A 233 2.30 -29.54 7.56
CA LEU A 233 1.89 -28.80 6.35
C LEU A 233 2.68 -29.26 5.11
N SER A 234 3.97 -29.55 5.27
CA SER A 234 4.82 -30.10 4.20
C SER A 234 4.39 -31.49 3.77
N ASP A 235 4.08 -32.39 4.71
CA ASP A 235 3.55 -33.73 4.43
C ASP A 235 2.18 -33.66 3.74
N ALA A 236 1.27 -32.83 4.24
CA ALA A 236 -0.05 -32.61 3.64
C ALA A 236 0.08 -32.08 2.19
N SER A 237 0.98 -31.12 1.96
CA SER A 237 1.26 -30.59 0.63
C SER A 237 1.85 -31.63 -0.31
N ARG A 238 2.74 -32.51 0.19
CA ARG A 238 3.29 -33.64 -0.59
C ARG A 238 2.20 -34.67 -0.94
N ALA A 239 1.33 -35.00 0.02
CA ALA A 239 0.21 -35.91 -0.20
C ALA A 239 -0.78 -35.33 -1.23
N GLN A 240 -1.08 -34.03 -1.16
CA GLN A 240 -1.93 -33.35 -2.14
C GLN A 240 -1.32 -33.41 -3.55
N ARG A 241 -0.02 -33.10 -3.71
CA ARG A 241 0.66 -33.21 -5.00
C ARG A 241 0.64 -34.64 -5.56
N ARG A 242 0.78 -35.67 -4.72
CA ARG A 242 0.66 -37.07 -5.14
C ARG A 242 -0.75 -37.39 -5.65
N LYS A 243 -1.79 -36.92 -4.95
CA LYS A 243 -3.19 -37.06 -5.39
C LYS A 243 -3.43 -36.38 -6.74
N GLU A 244 -2.96 -35.14 -6.90
CA GLU A 244 -3.11 -34.38 -8.15
C GLU A 244 -2.36 -35.03 -9.32
N ARG A 245 -1.17 -35.58 -9.08
CA ARG A 245 -0.42 -36.31 -10.10
C ARG A 245 -1.12 -37.61 -10.51
N ALA A 246 -1.64 -38.38 -9.56
CA ALA A 246 -2.43 -39.57 -9.86
C ALA A 246 -3.72 -39.25 -10.65
N LEU A 247 -4.36 -38.11 -10.36
CA LEU A 247 -5.52 -37.61 -11.11
C LEU A 247 -5.16 -37.15 -12.54
N SER A 248 -3.90 -36.79 -12.79
CA SER A 248 -3.40 -36.32 -14.09
C SER A 248 -2.84 -37.45 -14.98
N GLU A 249 -2.38 -38.55 -14.39
CA GLU A 249 -1.79 -39.71 -15.11
C GLU A 249 -2.82 -40.79 -15.49
N GLY A 250 -4.11 -40.62 -15.14
CA GLY A 250 -5.20 -41.52 -15.56
C GLY A 250 -5.51 -41.46 -17.08
N PRO A 251 -6.11 -42.51 -17.66
CA PRO A 251 -6.29 -42.63 -19.11
C PRO A 251 -7.11 -41.47 -19.71
N PRO A 252 -6.76 -40.95 -20.92
CA PRO A 252 -7.33 -39.71 -21.48
C PRO A 252 -8.82 -39.75 -21.82
N HIS A 253 -9.52 -40.86 -21.58
CA HIS A 253 -10.90 -41.08 -22.03
C HIS A 253 -11.91 -41.43 -20.93
N ALA A 254 -11.55 -41.33 -19.64
CA ALA A 254 -12.49 -41.54 -18.54
C ALA A 254 -12.96 -40.23 -17.87
N ARG A 255 -12.63 -39.06 -18.43
CA ARG A 255 -13.25 -37.79 -18.03
C ARG A 255 -14.43 -37.51 -18.94
N SER A 256 -15.54 -38.17 -18.63
CA SER A 256 -16.91 -37.73 -18.89
C SER A 256 -17.10 -36.94 -20.19
N ALA A 257 -17.21 -37.66 -21.31
CA ALA A 257 -17.65 -37.06 -22.57
C ALA A 257 -19.17 -36.78 -22.61
N ASP A 258 -19.90 -37.09 -21.53
CA ASP A 258 -21.37 -37.06 -21.53
C ASP A 258 -22.02 -36.61 -20.20
N GLN A 259 -21.28 -36.11 -19.20
CA GLN A 259 -21.96 -35.47 -18.06
C GLN A 259 -22.23 -33.99 -18.41
N PRO A 260 -23.51 -33.55 -18.39
CA PRO A 260 -23.81 -32.13 -18.36
C PRO A 260 -23.05 -31.48 -17.19
N ALA A 261 -22.71 -30.19 -17.33
CA ALA A 261 -22.14 -29.42 -16.23
C ALA A 261 -22.98 -29.69 -14.97
N PRO A 262 -22.36 -30.01 -13.80
CA PRO A 262 -23.15 -30.33 -12.61
C PRO A 262 -24.11 -29.19 -12.35
N ASP A 263 -25.40 -29.49 -12.26
CA ASP A 263 -26.45 -28.50 -12.02
C ASP A 263 -26.09 -27.69 -10.77
N GLY A 264 -25.93 -26.37 -10.95
CA GLY A 264 -25.62 -25.46 -9.86
C GLY A 264 -24.15 -25.10 -9.65
N VAL A 265 -23.20 -25.49 -10.50
CA VAL A 265 -21.87 -24.86 -10.50
C VAL A 265 -21.98 -23.47 -11.12
N ARG A 266 -21.91 -22.43 -10.27
CA ARG A 266 -22.09 -21.02 -10.70
C ARG A 266 -20.81 -20.20 -10.58
N GLU A 267 -19.70 -20.84 -10.20
CA GLU A 267 -18.39 -20.24 -10.11
C GLU A 267 -17.38 -21.08 -10.88
N LYS A 268 -16.48 -20.41 -11.59
CA LYS A 268 -15.35 -21.06 -12.26
C LYS A 268 -14.23 -20.06 -12.45
N GLU A 269 -13.01 -20.52 -12.30
CA GLU A 269 -11.81 -19.78 -12.66
C GLU A 269 -10.89 -20.62 -13.54
N GLY A 270 -10.14 -19.95 -14.41
CA GLY A 270 -9.22 -20.62 -15.32
C GLY A 270 -8.76 -19.75 -16.48
N TYR A 271 -7.93 -20.31 -17.35
CA TYR A 271 -7.40 -19.60 -18.50
C TYR A 271 -8.39 -19.63 -19.69
N LEU A 272 -8.60 -18.47 -20.30
CA LEU A 272 -9.27 -18.33 -21.59
C LEU A 272 -8.44 -17.44 -22.53
N PHE A 273 -8.66 -17.58 -23.83
CA PHE A 273 -8.11 -16.64 -24.81
C PHE A 273 -9.14 -15.56 -25.12
N LYS A 274 -8.78 -14.30 -24.92
CA LYS A 274 -9.62 -13.14 -25.23
C LYS A 274 -9.18 -12.48 -26.55
N ARG A 275 -10.13 -12.14 -27.41
CA ARG A 275 -9.88 -11.33 -28.61
C ARG A 275 -9.78 -9.84 -28.25
N GLY A 276 -8.70 -9.18 -28.67
CA GLY A 276 -8.50 -7.73 -28.56
C GLY A 276 -8.12 -7.12 -29.91
N LYS A 277 -7.89 -5.79 -29.94
CA LYS A 277 -7.52 -5.06 -31.17
C LYS A 277 -6.25 -5.59 -31.84
N ALA A 278 -5.29 -6.06 -31.04
CA ALA A 278 -4.01 -6.61 -31.50
C ALA A 278 -4.01 -8.15 -31.66
N GLY A 279 -5.17 -8.81 -31.59
CA GLY A 279 -5.29 -10.27 -31.71
C GLY A 279 -5.67 -10.98 -30.40
N TRP A 280 -5.43 -12.28 -30.35
CA TRP A 280 -5.84 -13.15 -29.24
C TRP A 280 -4.79 -13.21 -28.13
N ARG A 281 -5.22 -13.10 -26.87
CA ARG A 281 -4.34 -13.14 -25.70
C ARG A 281 -4.87 -14.07 -24.62
N ARG A 282 -3.99 -14.85 -23.99
CA ARG A 282 -4.35 -15.67 -22.83
C ARG A 282 -4.56 -14.77 -21.60
N VAL A 283 -5.66 -14.95 -20.90
CA VAL A 283 -6.05 -14.22 -19.69
C VAL A 283 -6.59 -15.20 -18.65
N TRP A 284 -6.35 -14.93 -17.36
CA TRP A 284 -7.02 -15.63 -16.27
C TRP A 284 -8.40 -14.99 -16.07
N VAL A 285 -9.45 -15.79 -16.13
CA VAL A 285 -10.85 -15.37 -16.01
C VAL A 285 -11.43 -16.02 -14.77
N THR A 286 -12.18 -15.24 -13.98
CA THR A 286 -12.89 -15.69 -12.79
C THR A 286 -14.34 -15.26 -12.90
N VAL A 287 -15.27 -16.22 -12.83
CA VAL A 287 -16.70 -15.99 -12.68
C VAL A 287 -17.05 -16.31 -11.23
N ARG A 288 -17.40 -15.28 -10.46
CA ARG A 288 -17.82 -15.36 -9.05
C ARG A 288 -18.79 -14.23 -8.76
N ASP A 289 -19.76 -14.48 -7.87
CA ASP A 289 -20.72 -13.46 -7.42
C ASP A 289 -21.49 -12.78 -8.57
N GLY A 290 -21.83 -13.55 -9.62
CA GLY A 290 -22.51 -13.00 -10.80
C GLY A 290 -21.67 -11.99 -11.59
N SER A 291 -20.35 -11.97 -11.42
CA SER A 291 -19.43 -11.09 -12.14
C SER A 291 -18.29 -11.88 -12.80
N LEU A 292 -17.99 -11.54 -14.05
CA LEU A 292 -16.84 -12.04 -14.79
C LEU A 292 -15.69 -11.05 -14.67
N ARG A 293 -14.60 -11.48 -14.04
CA ARG A 293 -13.38 -10.72 -13.82
C ARG A 293 -12.24 -11.30 -14.64
N TYR A 294 -11.39 -10.47 -15.23
CA TYR A 294 -10.16 -10.93 -15.87
C TYR A 294 -9.03 -9.89 -15.74
N ALA A 295 -7.80 -10.37 -15.69
CA ALA A 295 -6.59 -9.54 -15.60
C ALA A 295 -5.63 -9.78 -16.77
N SER A 296 -4.89 -8.73 -17.15
CA SER A 296 -3.80 -8.79 -18.11
C SER A 296 -2.51 -9.20 -17.38
N GLN A 297 -1.81 -10.25 -17.84
CA GLN A 297 -0.57 -10.81 -17.25
C GLN A 297 0.52 -9.82 -16.77
N ARG A 298 0.48 -8.54 -17.18
CA ARG A 298 1.39 -7.49 -16.68
C ARG A 298 0.99 -6.89 -15.33
N ALA A 299 -0.26 -7.04 -14.88
CA ALA A 299 -0.75 -6.50 -13.62
C ALA A 299 -0.29 -7.32 -12.39
N ASP A 300 -0.20 -8.65 -12.50
CA ASP A 300 0.15 -9.53 -11.37
C ASP A 300 1.58 -9.36 -10.85
N ARG A 301 2.55 -8.98 -11.71
CA ARG A 301 3.95 -8.83 -11.27
C ARG A 301 4.21 -7.55 -10.46
N ARG A 302 3.32 -6.55 -10.49
CA ARG A 302 3.49 -5.30 -9.73
C ARG A 302 2.65 -5.25 -8.45
N SER A 303 1.55 -6.00 -8.37
CA SER A 303 0.66 -5.97 -7.20
C SER A 303 1.12 -6.83 -6.02
N ALA A 304 2.19 -7.62 -6.17
CA ALA A 304 2.75 -8.39 -5.04
C ALA A 304 3.60 -7.54 -4.07
N ALA A 305 3.81 -6.24 -4.34
CA ALA A 305 4.73 -5.39 -3.58
C ALA A 305 4.08 -4.22 -2.83
N THR A 306 2.74 -4.10 -2.79
CA THR A 306 2.08 -2.97 -2.10
C THR A 306 0.92 -3.43 -1.22
N THR A 307 1.10 -3.26 0.09
CA THR A 307 0.15 -3.55 1.18
C THR A 307 -1.00 -2.52 1.28
N SER A 308 -1.54 -2.09 0.14
CA SER A 308 -2.70 -1.19 0.07
C SER A 308 -3.64 -1.74 -1.00
N GLY A 309 -4.77 -2.29 -0.55
CA GLY A 309 -5.73 -3.07 -1.34
C GLY A 309 -6.53 -2.27 -2.37
N GLU A 310 -5.87 -1.70 -3.37
CA GLU A 310 -6.50 -1.26 -4.62
C GLU A 310 -5.82 -1.98 -5.80
N VAL A 311 -6.47 -3.04 -6.29
CA VAL A 311 -6.00 -3.85 -7.41
C VAL A 311 -6.21 -3.08 -8.72
N GLY A 312 -5.22 -2.28 -9.11
CA GLY A 312 -5.19 -1.59 -10.40
C GLY A 312 -5.09 -2.60 -11.56
N GLY A 313 -6.11 -2.63 -12.43
CA GLY A 313 -6.07 -3.31 -13.73
C GLY A 313 -6.98 -4.53 -13.92
N GLN A 314 -7.85 -4.83 -12.95
CA GLN A 314 -8.84 -5.90 -13.07
C GLN A 314 -10.09 -5.40 -13.82
N HIS A 315 -10.39 -5.97 -14.99
CA HIS A 315 -11.63 -5.68 -15.69
C HIS A 315 -12.73 -6.57 -15.12
N SER A 316 -13.76 -5.98 -14.52
CA SER A 316 -14.96 -6.67 -14.03
C SER A 316 -16.14 -6.38 -14.95
N VAL A 317 -16.89 -7.42 -15.30
CA VAL A 317 -18.13 -7.36 -16.07
C VAL A 317 -19.22 -8.02 -15.24
N ASN A 318 -20.20 -7.23 -14.82
CA ASN A 318 -21.38 -7.77 -14.16
C ASN A 318 -22.19 -8.61 -15.16
N LEU A 319 -22.41 -9.88 -14.82
CA LEU A 319 -23.11 -10.83 -15.68
C LEU A 319 -24.63 -10.67 -15.61
N LEU A 320 -25.21 -9.96 -14.64
CA LEU A 320 -26.66 -9.79 -14.46
C LEU A 320 -27.40 -9.33 -15.72
N LEU A 321 -26.73 -8.55 -16.59
CA LEU A 321 -27.29 -8.04 -17.84
C LEU A 321 -26.59 -8.61 -19.08
N CYS A 322 -25.78 -9.65 -18.91
CA CYS A 322 -25.02 -10.25 -20.01
C CYS A 322 -25.77 -11.44 -20.62
N THR A 323 -25.56 -11.69 -21.92
CA THR A 323 -25.96 -12.93 -22.58
C THR A 323 -24.73 -13.64 -23.13
N VAL A 324 -24.75 -14.97 -23.14
CA VAL A 324 -23.62 -15.78 -23.63
C VAL A 324 -24.05 -16.55 -24.88
N GLN A 325 -23.41 -16.21 -26.00
CA GLN A 325 -23.67 -16.82 -27.31
C GLN A 325 -22.49 -17.68 -27.75
N LEU A 326 -22.80 -18.83 -28.35
CA LEU A 326 -21.80 -19.65 -29.01
C LEU A 326 -21.46 -19.00 -30.35
N LYS A 327 -20.18 -19.00 -30.73
CA LYS A 327 -19.76 -18.63 -32.07
C LYS A 327 -19.28 -19.86 -32.81
N ASP A 328 -19.74 -20.02 -34.04
CA ASP A 328 -19.24 -21.08 -34.89
C ASP A 328 -17.83 -20.75 -35.41
N ALA A 329 -17.10 -21.80 -35.79
CA ALA A 329 -15.72 -21.65 -36.25
C ALA A 329 -15.61 -20.80 -37.53
N THR A 330 -16.68 -20.78 -38.32
CA THR A 330 -16.86 -19.98 -39.54
C THR A 330 -17.01 -18.48 -39.25
N GLU A 331 -17.64 -18.10 -38.12
CA GLU A 331 -17.89 -16.70 -37.74
C GLU A 331 -16.75 -16.09 -36.91
N SER A 332 -16.07 -16.90 -36.10
CA SER A 332 -15.05 -16.45 -35.15
C SER A 332 -13.61 -16.64 -35.66
N GLY A 333 -13.40 -17.46 -36.69
CA GLY A 333 -12.09 -17.81 -37.24
C GLY A 333 -11.23 -18.74 -36.37
N ARG A 334 -11.76 -19.24 -35.23
CA ARG A 334 -11.08 -20.20 -34.34
C ARG A 334 -12.08 -21.16 -33.69
N ARG A 335 -11.63 -22.39 -33.38
CA ARG A 335 -12.44 -23.39 -32.67
C ARG A 335 -12.68 -22.99 -31.21
N PHE A 336 -13.80 -23.42 -30.66
CA PHE A 336 -14.20 -23.29 -29.26
C PHE A 336 -14.40 -21.85 -28.77
N CYS A 337 -14.86 -20.96 -29.66
CA CYS A 337 -15.16 -19.57 -29.32
C CYS A 337 -16.58 -19.40 -28.79
N PHE A 338 -16.76 -18.42 -27.93
CA PHE A 338 -18.04 -17.93 -27.44
C PHE A 338 -17.93 -16.43 -27.14
N GLU A 339 -19.06 -15.75 -27.06
CA GLU A 339 -19.12 -14.32 -26.82
C GLU A 339 -20.02 -13.99 -25.64
N VAL A 340 -19.51 -13.17 -24.73
CA VAL A 340 -20.28 -12.57 -23.64
C VAL A 340 -20.67 -11.17 -24.06
N LEU A 341 -21.97 -10.98 -24.28
CA LEU A 341 -22.56 -9.73 -24.72
C LEU A 341 -23.05 -8.96 -23.51
N ASN A 342 -22.49 -7.80 -23.27
CA ASN A 342 -22.99 -6.79 -22.34
C ASN A 342 -23.65 -5.66 -23.17
N PRO A 343 -24.70 -4.97 -22.68
CA PRO A 343 -25.40 -3.90 -23.39
C PRO A 343 -24.51 -2.79 -23.97
N THR A 344 -23.30 -2.62 -23.43
CA THR A 344 -22.32 -1.62 -23.90
C THR A 344 -21.06 -2.20 -24.54
N ARG A 345 -20.79 -3.51 -24.41
CA ARG A 345 -19.53 -4.14 -24.85
C ARG A 345 -19.72 -5.63 -25.16
N SER A 346 -19.07 -6.14 -26.19
CA SER A 346 -18.95 -7.59 -26.43
C SER A 346 -17.55 -8.10 -26.08
N LEU A 347 -17.48 -9.30 -25.50
CA LEU A 347 -16.24 -9.99 -25.17
C LEU A 347 -16.19 -11.34 -25.87
N THR A 348 -15.39 -11.45 -26.93
CA THR A 348 -15.12 -12.74 -27.56
C THR A 348 -14.01 -13.50 -26.83
N LEU A 349 -14.34 -14.71 -26.38
CA LEU A 349 -13.49 -15.62 -25.61
C LEU A 349 -13.36 -16.97 -26.32
N GLN A 350 -12.26 -17.68 -26.07
CA GLN A 350 -11.96 -19.01 -26.61
C GLN A 350 -11.47 -19.94 -25.51
N ALA A 351 -12.07 -21.14 -25.43
CA ALA A 351 -11.67 -22.23 -24.55
C ALA A 351 -10.69 -23.19 -25.24
N GLU A 352 -10.04 -24.08 -24.47
CA GLU A 352 -9.06 -25.04 -24.97
C GLU A 352 -9.69 -26.32 -25.58
N SER A 353 -10.91 -26.65 -25.17
CA SER A 353 -11.66 -27.82 -25.65
C SER A 353 -13.16 -27.52 -25.75
N GLU A 354 -13.89 -28.36 -26.46
CA GLU A 354 -15.36 -28.26 -26.56
C GLU A 354 -16.03 -28.48 -25.20
N THR A 355 -15.51 -29.41 -24.39
CA THR A 355 -15.98 -29.66 -23.03
C THR A 355 -15.80 -28.42 -22.15
N GLU A 356 -14.62 -27.80 -22.18
CA GLU A 356 -14.37 -26.55 -21.43
C GLU A 356 -15.24 -25.40 -21.95
N ARG A 357 -15.47 -25.28 -23.27
CA ARG A 357 -16.39 -24.29 -23.82
C ARG A 357 -17.80 -24.45 -23.24
N ARG A 358 -18.33 -25.67 -23.25
CA ARG A 358 -19.66 -25.97 -22.69
C ARG A 358 -19.73 -25.66 -21.20
N LEU A 359 -18.69 -26.01 -20.44
CA LEU A 359 -18.60 -25.70 -19.01
C LEU A 359 -18.58 -24.20 -18.74
N TRP A 360 -17.72 -23.44 -19.43
CA TRP A 360 -17.66 -21.98 -19.28
C TRP A 360 -18.98 -21.29 -19.64
N VAL A 361 -19.61 -21.69 -20.75
CA VAL A 361 -20.90 -21.16 -21.17
C VAL A 361 -22.01 -21.53 -20.18
N GLY A 362 -22.02 -22.77 -19.71
CA GLY A 362 -22.96 -23.25 -18.69
C GLY A 362 -22.83 -22.49 -17.38
N VAL A 363 -21.62 -22.37 -16.82
CA VAL A 363 -21.37 -21.62 -15.59
C VAL A 363 -21.79 -20.15 -15.72
N MET A 364 -21.44 -19.50 -16.83
CA MET A 364 -21.84 -18.10 -17.04
C MET A 364 -23.36 -17.95 -17.18
N ARG A 365 -24.05 -18.85 -17.91
CA ARG A 365 -25.53 -18.85 -18.01
C ARG A 365 -26.19 -19.09 -16.66
N SER A 366 -25.73 -20.08 -15.88
CA SER A 366 -26.23 -20.35 -14.53
C SER A 366 -25.95 -19.22 -13.54
N ALA A 367 -24.83 -18.51 -13.70
CA ALA A 367 -24.52 -17.31 -12.92
C ALA A 367 -25.40 -16.11 -13.31
N ILE A 368 -25.74 -15.97 -14.59
CA ILE A 368 -26.71 -14.98 -15.09
C ILE A 368 -28.10 -15.28 -14.51
N GLU A 369 -28.54 -16.54 -14.58
CA GLU A 369 -29.84 -17.00 -14.05
C GLU A 369 -29.94 -16.82 -12.53
N LEU A 370 -28.88 -17.10 -11.77
CA LEU A 370 -28.88 -16.85 -10.33
C LEU A 370 -28.81 -15.39 -9.97
N ALA A 371 -28.02 -14.58 -10.67
CA ALA A 371 -28.03 -13.14 -10.45
C ALA A 371 -29.44 -12.60 -10.69
N TYR A 372 -30.23 -13.26 -11.53
CA TYR A 372 -31.64 -12.99 -11.74
C TYR A 372 -32.55 -13.50 -10.58
N HIS A 373 -32.32 -14.72 -10.09
CA HIS A 373 -33.14 -15.36 -9.04
C HIS A 373 -32.80 -14.96 -7.60
N SER A 374 -31.56 -14.56 -7.29
CA SER A 374 -31.18 -14.05 -5.96
C SER A 374 -31.88 -12.73 -5.62
N LEU A 375 -32.41 -12.06 -6.64
CA LEU A 375 -33.27 -10.89 -6.52
C LEU A 375 -34.75 -11.25 -6.22
N ASP A 376 -35.12 -12.52 -6.38
CA ASP A 376 -36.48 -13.05 -6.18
C ASP A 376 -36.67 -13.69 -4.78
N THR A 377 -35.62 -14.28 -4.18
CA THR A 377 -35.76 -15.07 -2.93
C THR A 377 -35.60 -14.26 -1.63
N THR A 378 -35.20 -12.99 -1.67
CA THR A 378 -35.11 -12.14 -0.45
C THR A 378 -36.42 -11.41 -0.10
N GLY A 379 -37.55 -11.93 -0.59
CA GLY A 379 -38.90 -11.53 -0.21
C GLY A 379 -39.51 -12.48 0.83
N GLY A 380 -38.93 -12.59 2.03
CA GLY A 380 -39.60 -13.10 3.24
C GLY A 380 -39.17 -14.46 3.78
N ILE A 381 -38.32 -14.44 4.82
CA ILE A 381 -38.51 -15.01 6.18
C ILE A 381 -37.27 -14.58 7.00
N ALA A 382 -37.51 -14.00 8.17
CA ALA A 382 -36.48 -13.64 9.13
C ALA A 382 -35.95 -14.87 9.88
N SER A 383 -34.62 -14.99 10.02
CA SER A 383 -33.89 -15.07 11.31
C SER A 383 -32.52 -15.75 11.18
N ASN A 384 -31.55 -15.17 11.89
CA ASN A 384 -30.22 -15.68 12.24
C ASN A 384 -29.08 -15.57 11.21
N SER A 385 -28.57 -14.35 11.05
CA SER A 385 -27.15 -14.10 11.31
C SER A 385 -26.98 -12.71 11.90
N THR A 386 -26.49 -12.70 13.14
CA THR A 386 -26.16 -11.54 13.95
C THR A 386 -25.04 -10.70 13.32
N LYS A 387 -25.19 -9.37 13.40
CA LYS A 387 -24.17 -8.32 13.23
C LYS A 387 -23.58 -8.16 11.82
N LEU A 388 -24.28 -7.39 10.98
CA LEU A 388 -23.68 -6.30 10.21
C LEU A 388 -24.63 -5.10 10.29
N GLY A 389 -24.07 -3.92 10.59
CA GLY A 389 -24.82 -2.73 11.00
C GLY A 389 -25.86 -2.26 9.99
N ALA A 390 -26.90 -1.60 10.51
CA ALA A 390 -27.85 -0.84 9.73
C ALA A 390 -27.10 0.15 8.82
N ALA A 391 -27.00 -0.18 7.53
CA ALA A 391 -26.54 0.76 6.52
C ALA A 391 -27.59 1.86 6.41
N ALA A 392 -27.15 3.11 6.57
CA ALA A 392 -27.99 4.28 6.40
C ALA A 392 -28.66 4.25 5.01
N GLU A 393 -29.98 4.51 4.97
CA GLU A 393 -30.74 4.62 3.73
C GLU A 393 -30.11 5.70 2.84
N SER A 394 -29.84 5.39 1.57
CA SER A 394 -29.19 6.34 0.65
C SER A 394 -30.05 7.61 0.50
N ALA A 395 -29.42 8.79 0.49
CA ALA A 395 -30.13 10.08 0.45
C ALA A 395 -31.22 10.19 -0.67
N PRO A 396 -30.98 9.75 -1.92
CA PRO A 396 -32.01 9.72 -2.98
C PRO A 396 -33.25 8.89 -2.64
N LEU A 397 -33.03 7.74 -1.97
CA LEU A 397 -34.08 6.79 -1.63
C LEU A 397 -34.99 7.35 -0.53
N ALA A 398 -34.40 7.93 0.51
CA ALA A 398 -35.13 8.58 1.60
C ALA A 398 -35.94 9.80 1.12
N GLU A 399 -35.39 10.57 0.17
CA GLU A 399 -36.03 11.77 -0.38
C GLU A 399 -37.25 11.44 -1.26
N LEU A 400 -37.11 10.50 -2.19
CA LEU A 400 -38.18 10.13 -3.13
C LEU A 400 -39.32 9.35 -2.48
N ARG A 401 -39.03 8.54 -1.44
CA ARG A 401 -40.06 7.87 -0.64
C ARG A 401 -40.91 8.85 0.16
N LYS A 402 -40.32 9.93 0.68
CA LYS A 402 -41.05 11.01 1.39
C LYS A 402 -41.89 11.88 0.45
N ALA A 403 -41.55 11.94 -0.83
CA ALA A 403 -42.24 12.80 -1.80
C ALA A 403 -43.70 12.37 -2.11
N GLY A 404 -44.10 11.12 -1.81
CA GLY A 404 -45.50 10.71 -1.92
C GLY A 404 -45.75 9.25 -1.56
N ALA A 405 -46.89 8.95 -0.93
CA ALA A 405 -47.24 7.60 -0.48
C ALA A 405 -47.26 6.56 -1.62
N HIS A 406 -47.57 6.98 -2.85
CA HIS A 406 -47.55 6.11 -4.03
C HIS A 406 -46.14 5.66 -4.45
N ASN A 407 -45.08 6.31 -3.98
CA ASN A 407 -43.69 5.93 -4.24
C ASN A 407 -43.21 4.78 -3.33
N LEU A 408 -44.00 4.38 -2.32
CA LEU A 408 -43.70 3.23 -1.46
C LEU A 408 -44.03 1.88 -2.12
N ALA A 409 -44.71 1.91 -3.27
CA ALA A 409 -45.07 0.75 -4.06
C ALA A 409 -44.60 0.91 -5.50
N CYS A 410 -44.18 -0.19 -6.12
CA CYS A 410 -43.75 -0.28 -7.50
C CYS A 410 -44.84 0.24 -8.46
N ALA A 411 -44.46 1.06 -9.42
CA ALA A 411 -45.38 1.69 -10.35
C ALA A 411 -46.20 0.69 -11.18
N ASP A 412 -45.71 -0.52 -11.40
CA ASP A 412 -46.34 -1.48 -12.31
C ASP A 412 -47.02 -2.66 -11.61
N CYS A 413 -46.36 -3.27 -10.62
CA CYS A 413 -46.90 -4.43 -9.91
C CYS A 413 -47.41 -4.14 -8.49
N ALA A 414 -47.33 -2.88 -8.04
CA ALA A 414 -47.63 -2.45 -6.68
C ALA A 414 -46.85 -3.16 -5.56
N GLY A 415 -45.75 -3.87 -5.89
CA GLY A 415 -44.85 -4.48 -4.91
C GLY A 415 -44.18 -3.44 -4.00
N PRO A 416 -43.94 -3.75 -2.71
CA PRO A 416 -43.38 -2.79 -1.77
C PRO A 416 -41.93 -2.41 -2.10
N SER A 417 -41.50 -1.27 -1.56
CA SER A 417 -40.09 -0.83 -1.53
C SER A 417 -39.39 -0.80 -2.89
N PRO A 418 -39.83 0.04 -3.84
CA PRO A 418 -39.16 0.18 -5.12
C PRO A 418 -37.81 0.92 -4.97
N ASP A 419 -36.71 0.23 -5.30
CA ASP A 419 -35.33 0.75 -5.20
C ASP A 419 -34.71 1.10 -6.57
N TRP A 420 -35.52 1.08 -7.63
CA TRP A 420 -35.11 1.40 -8.99
C TRP A 420 -36.04 2.47 -9.57
N ALA A 421 -35.61 3.11 -10.65
CA ALA A 421 -36.38 4.14 -11.33
C ALA A 421 -36.27 4.00 -12.85
N ALA A 422 -37.37 4.21 -13.58
CA ALA A 422 -37.33 4.52 -15.01
C ALA A 422 -37.44 6.04 -15.17
N ILE A 423 -36.28 6.68 -15.32
CA ILE A 423 -36.13 8.14 -15.14
C ILE A 423 -36.81 8.96 -16.24
N ASN A 424 -36.93 8.41 -17.45
CA ASN A 424 -37.66 9.07 -18.53
C ASN A 424 -39.18 9.03 -18.31
N TRP A 425 -39.69 8.09 -17.53
CA TRP A 425 -41.12 7.96 -17.21
C TRP A 425 -41.47 8.54 -15.84
N GLY A 426 -40.48 8.91 -15.03
CA GLY A 426 -40.70 9.47 -13.69
C GLY A 426 -41.23 8.46 -12.67
N VAL A 427 -41.01 7.15 -12.89
CA VAL A 427 -41.55 6.07 -12.04
C VAL A 427 -40.47 5.33 -11.27
N LEU A 428 -40.83 4.88 -10.06
CA LEU A 428 -40.08 3.97 -9.20
C LEU A 428 -40.60 2.54 -9.34
N LEU A 429 -39.66 1.61 -9.44
CA LEU A 429 -39.88 0.23 -9.82
C LEU A 429 -39.24 -0.71 -8.78
N CYS A 430 -39.89 -1.84 -8.51
CA CYS A 430 -39.22 -2.95 -7.86
C CYS A 430 -38.17 -3.55 -8.80
N ILE A 431 -37.28 -4.36 -8.25
CA ILE A 431 -36.18 -4.95 -9.01
C ILE A 431 -36.64 -5.77 -10.21
N GLU A 432 -37.73 -6.55 -10.05
CA GLU A 432 -38.27 -7.38 -11.12
C GLU A 432 -38.85 -6.55 -12.27
N CYS A 433 -39.68 -5.54 -11.97
CA CYS A 433 -40.24 -4.63 -12.99
C CYS A 433 -39.15 -3.79 -13.64
N SER A 434 -38.12 -3.38 -12.89
CA SER A 434 -36.95 -2.70 -13.45
C SER A 434 -36.21 -3.57 -14.46
N GLY A 435 -36.13 -4.89 -14.22
CA GLY A 435 -35.54 -5.85 -15.17
C GLY A 435 -36.35 -5.99 -16.46
N ILE A 436 -37.68 -5.91 -16.37
CA ILE A 436 -38.57 -5.88 -17.54
C ILE A 436 -38.41 -4.56 -18.30
N HIS A 437 -38.37 -3.42 -17.61
CA HIS A 437 -38.10 -2.14 -18.24
C HIS A 437 -36.75 -2.12 -18.99
N ARG A 438 -35.73 -2.83 -18.48
CA ARG A 438 -34.45 -2.99 -19.20
C ARG A 438 -34.58 -3.83 -20.48
N SER A 439 -35.44 -4.85 -20.50
CA SER A 439 -35.64 -5.69 -21.69
C SER A 439 -36.38 -4.96 -22.82
N LEU A 440 -37.12 -3.88 -22.53
CA LEU A 440 -37.74 -3.02 -23.55
C LEU A 440 -36.72 -2.17 -24.33
N GLY A 441 -35.48 -2.07 -23.85
CA GLY A 441 -34.43 -1.28 -24.48
C GLY A 441 -34.39 0.20 -24.04
N VAL A 442 -33.22 0.81 -24.15
CA VAL A 442 -32.92 2.17 -23.65
C VAL A 442 -33.66 3.30 -24.38
N HIS A 443 -34.18 3.01 -25.58
CA HIS A 443 -35.01 3.93 -26.37
C HIS A 443 -36.46 3.97 -25.87
N VAL A 444 -36.89 2.97 -25.10
CA VAL A 444 -38.21 2.93 -24.45
C VAL A 444 -38.10 3.33 -22.98
N SER A 445 -37.18 2.73 -22.23
CA SER A 445 -37.06 2.95 -20.78
C SER A 445 -35.61 3.10 -20.33
N LYS A 446 -35.34 4.17 -19.58
CA LYS A 446 -34.01 4.51 -19.05
C LYS A 446 -33.97 4.19 -17.55
N VAL A 447 -33.45 3.02 -17.21
CA VAL A 447 -33.47 2.52 -15.83
C VAL A 447 -32.22 2.92 -15.04
N ARG A 448 -32.41 3.38 -13.80
CA ARG A 448 -31.38 3.70 -12.79
C ARG A 448 -31.70 3.07 -11.44
N SER A 449 -30.68 2.74 -10.66
CA SER A 449 -30.77 2.29 -9.28
C SER A 449 -30.80 3.49 -8.33
N LEU A 450 -31.67 3.47 -7.32
CA LEU A 450 -31.70 4.50 -6.27
C LEU A 450 -30.52 4.38 -5.28
N THR A 451 -29.86 3.21 -5.24
CA THR A 451 -28.79 2.90 -4.29
C THR A 451 -27.41 2.74 -4.94
N LEU A 452 -27.35 2.31 -6.21
CA LEU A 452 -26.10 1.99 -6.90
C LEU A 452 -25.64 3.07 -7.90
N ASP A 453 -26.55 3.92 -8.40
CA ASP A 453 -26.22 4.97 -9.37
C ASP A 453 -26.04 6.33 -8.68
N THR A 454 -25.32 7.23 -9.35
CA THR A 454 -25.19 8.63 -8.91
C THR A 454 -26.44 9.42 -9.32
N TRP A 455 -26.95 10.22 -8.38
CA TRP A 455 -28.13 11.05 -8.57
C TRP A 455 -27.77 12.52 -8.39
N ASP A 456 -28.13 13.33 -9.37
CA ASP A 456 -27.98 14.77 -9.31
C ASP A 456 -29.30 15.46 -8.92
N SER A 457 -29.22 16.70 -8.46
CA SER A 457 -30.37 17.46 -7.94
C SER A 457 -31.46 17.70 -8.98
N GLY A 458 -31.11 17.88 -10.25
CA GLY A 458 -32.08 18.07 -11.34
C GLY A 458 -32.88 16.81 -11.60
N LEU A 459 -32.19 15.66 -11.64
CA LEU A 459 -32.82 14.36 -11.81
C LEU A 459 -33.72 13.99 -10.61
N LEU A 460 -33.30 14.29 -9.39
CA LEU A 460 -34.13 14.11 -8.19
C LEU A 460 -35.38 14.99 -8.24
N GLN A 461 -35.24 16.25 -8.64
CA GLN A 461 -36.37 17.16 -8.79
C GLN A 461 -37.37 16.66 -9.85
N LEU A 462 -36.89 16.13 -10.99
CA LEU A 462 -37.74 15.49 -12.00
C LEU A 462 -38.55 14.33 -11.41
N MET A 463 -37.88 13.41 -10.70
CA MET A 463 -38.55 12.26 -10.09
C MET A 463 -39.57 12.68 -9.01
N ARG A 464 -39.32 13.77 -8.28
CA ARG A 464 -40.26 14.37 -7.32
C ARG A 464 -41.47 15.02 -8.00
N ASN A 465 -41.25 15.70 -9.13
CA ASN A 465 -42.31 16.41 -9.86
C ASN A 465 -43.30 15.44 -10.52
N ILE A 466 -42.85 14.24 -10.90
CA ILE A 466 -43.71 13.20 -11.50
C ILE A 466 -44.16 12.19 -10.43
N GLY A 467 -43.28 11.26 -10.05
CA GLY A 467 -43.59 10.19 -9.11
C GLY A 467 -44.63 9.18 -9.61
N ASN A 468 -44.77 8.06 -8.89
CA ASN A 468 -45.61 6.94 -9.31
C ASN A 468 -47.09 7.30 -9.43
N GLY A 469 -47.59 8.14 -8.51
CA GLY A 469 -49.00 8.54 -8.50
C GLY A 469 -49.38 9.27 -9.79
N ARG A 470 -48.66 10.36 -10.12
CA ARG A 470 -48.97 11.18 -11.30
C ARG A 470 -48.62 10.46 -12.59
N ALA A 471 -47.50 9.74 -12.64
CA ALA A 471 -47.16 8.93 -13.80
C ALA A 471 -48.23 7.88 -14.11
N ASN A 472 -48.73 7.15 -13.11
CA ASN A 472 -49.78 6.16 -13.34
C ASN A 472 -51.11 6.79 -13.74
N GLN A 473 -51.48 7.97 -13.21
CA GLN A 473 -52.67 8.69 -13.66
C GLN A 473 -52.61 9.03 -15.17
N LEU A 474 -51.42 9.34 -15.68
CA LEU A 474 -51.20 9.66 -17.10
C LEU A 474 -51.07 8.39 -17.97
N LEU A 475 -50.27 7.44 -17.53
CA LEU A 475 -49.86 6.25 -18.30
C LEU A 475 -50.80 5.07 -18.14
N GLU A 476 -51.75 5.13 -17.21
CA GLU A 476 -52.79 4.12 -16.99
C GLU A 476 -54.20 4.75 -17.16
N HIS A 477 -54.34 5.70 -18.10
CA HIS A 477 -55.61 6.39 -18.35
C HIS A 477 -56.72 5.42 -18.83
N ARG A 478 -56.38 4.47 -19.70
CA ARG A 478 -57.27 3.41 -20.21
C ARG A 478 -56.54 2.05 -20.25
N PRO A 479 -56.34 1.38 -19.10
CA PRO A 479 -55.57 0.14 -19.06
C PRO A 479 -56.31 -1.02 -19.72
N LEU A 480 -55.57 -1.83 -20.49
CA LEU A 480 -56.09 -3.06 -21.09
C LEU A 480 -55.98 -4.21 -20.08
N GLY A 481 -56.92 -4.27 -19.14
CA GLY A 481 -57.02 -5.33 -18.12
C GLY A 481 -56.66 -4.88 -16.71
N ARG A 482 -56.52 -5.86 -15.79
CA ARG A 482 -56.20 -5.58 -14.38
C ARG A 482 -54.69 -5.43 -14.20
N LYS A 483 -54.30 -4.41 -13.44
CA LYS A 483 -52.90 -4.16 -13.05
C LYS A 483 -52.33 -5.40 -12.32
N PRO A 484 -51.13 -5.88 -12.72
CA PRO A 484 -50.52 -7.03 -12.08
C PRO A 484 -50.21 -6.74 -10.60
N GLY A 485 -50.26 -7.78 -9.77
CA GLY A 485 -49.85 -7.73 -8.38
C GLY A 485 -48.39 -8.19 -8.19
N PRO A 486 -47.87 -8.15 -6.95
CA PRO A 486 -46.49 -8.55 -6.66
C PRO A 486 -46.21 -10.02 -6.96
N THR A 487 -47.22 -10.88 -6.85
CA THR A 487 -47.12 -12.33 -7.11
C THR A 487 -47.48 -12.72 -8.55
N THR A 488 -47.89 -11.78 -9.40
CA THR A 488 -48.19 -12.06 -10.81
C THR A 488 -46.92 -12.55 -11.52
N SER A 489 -47.07 -13.55 -12.39
CA SER A 489 -45.93 -14.11 -13.13
C SER A 489 -45.17 -13.02 -13.90
N ARG A 490 -43.86 -13.22 -14.04
CA ARG A 490 -43.00 -12.30 -14.81
C ARG A 490 -43.53 -12.05 -16.22
N PHE A 491 -44.07 -13.09 -16.87
CA PHE A 491 -44.70 -12.98 -18.18
C PHE A 491 -45.90 -12.01 -18.18
N GLY A 492 -46.79 -12.11 -17.18
CA GLY A 492 -47.92 -11.19 -17.03
C GLY A 492 -47.49 -9.76 -16.74
N LYS A 493 -46.47 -9.58 -15.89
CA LYS A 493 -45.86 -8.26 -15.64
C LYS A 493 -45.21 -7.70 -16.91
N HIS A 494 -44.54 -8.54 -17.70
CA HIS A 494 -43.92 -8.13 -18.98
C HIS A 494 -44.96 -7.65 -19.98
N ALA A 495 -46.06 -8.39 -20.16
CA ALA A 495 -47.16 -7.98 -21.04
C ALA A 495 -47.74 -6.61 -20.62
N TRP A 496 -48.00 -6.42 -19.32
CA TRP A 496 -48.50 -5.13 -18.81
C TRP A 496 -47.51 -3.97 -19.06
N ILE A 497 -46.23 -4.17 -18.72
CA ILE A 497 -45.19 -3.14 -18.83
C ILE A 497 -44.90 -2.81 -20.31
N ALA A 498 -44.87 -3.81 -21.20
CA ALA A 498 -44.73 -3.60 -22.63
C ALA A 498 -45.91 -2.78 -23.20
N ALA A 499 -47.14 -3.16 -22.86
CA ALA A 499 -48.35 -2.43 -23.27
C ALA A 499 -48.35 -0.97 -22.74
N LYS A 500 -47.92 -0.77 -21.49
CA LYS A 500 -47.88 0.55 -20.84
C LYS A 500 -46.83 1.50 -21.43
N TYR A 501 -45.60 1.04 -21.66
CA TYR A 501 -44.48 1.93 -21.98
C TYR A 501 -43.95 1.78 -23.41
N ALA A 502 -43.90 0.56 -23.96
CA ALA A 502 -43.41 0.33 -25.32
C ALA A 502 -44.51 0.63 -26.35
N GLU A 503 -45.69 0.05 -26.14
CA GLU A 503 -46.84 0.24 -27.04
C GLU A 503 -47.65 1.50 -26.68
N ARG A 504 -47.50 2.01 -25.45
CA ARG A 504 -48.24 3.16 -24.91
C ARG A 504 -49.75 3.02 -25.05
N ALA A 505 -50.25 1.78 -25.01
CA ALA A 505 -51.62 1.40 -25.32
C ALA A 505 -52.65 1.97 -24.33
N PHE A 506 -52.20 2.37 -23.13
CA PHE A 506 -53.05 2.85 -22.05
C PHE A 506 -53.21 4.38 -22.03
N VAL A 507 -52.38 5.10 -22.80
CA VAL A 507 -52.39 6.56 -22.85
C VAL A 507 -53.61 7.03 -23.66
N ALA A 508 -54.16 8.20 -23.34
CA ALA A 508 -55.21 8.80 -24.15
C ALA A 508 -54.77 8.98 -25.62
N GLN A 509 -55.67 8.75 -26.58
CA GLN A 509 -55.35 8.89 -28.01
C GLN A 509 -55.21 10.38 -28.41
N PRO A 510 -54.34 10.74 -29.37
CA PRO A 510 -54.05 12.13 -29.72
C PRO A 510 -55.27 12.87 -30.26
N TRP A 511 -55.42 14.13 -29.85
CA TRP A 511 -56.10 15.15 -30.65
C TRP A 511 -55.03 15.83 -31.50
N ALA A 512 -55.14 15.73 -32.83
CA ALA A 512 -54.28 16.34 -33.87
C ALA A 512 -52.80 16.69 -33.50
N PHE A 513 -51.82 16.04 -34.15
CA PHE A 513 -50.36 16.21 -33.93
C PHE A 513 -49.83 17.64 -33.72
N GLY A 514 -50.40 18.65 -34.40
CA GLY A 514 -50.01 20.05 -34.24
C GLY A 514 -50.24 20.58 -32.82
N ALA A 515 -51.36 20.23 -32.19
CA ALA A 515 -51.72 20.71 -30.85
C ALA A 515 -50.80 20.15 -29.75
N LEU A 516 -50.32 18.91 -29.90
CA LEU A 516 -49.44 18.27 -28.92
C LEU A 516 -48.07 18.96 -28.81
N ALA A 517 -47.54 19.50 -29.90
CA ALA A 517 -46.30 20.27 -29.88
C ALA A 517 -46.48 21.58 -29.09
N GLU A 518 -47.62 22.25 -29.26
CA GLU A 518 -47.91 23.51 -28.56
C GLU A 518 -48.10 23.28 -27.06
N LEU A 519 -48.80 22.20 -26.70
CA LEU A 519 -48.95 21.78 -25.30
C LEU A 519 -47.61 21.40 -24.67
N LEU A 520 -46.75 20.66 -25.37
CA LEU A 520 -45.43 20.30 -24.87
C LEU A 520 -44.60 21.56 -24.60
N CYS A 521 -44.62 22.53 -25.52
CA CYS A 521 -43.95 23.82 -25.35
C CYS A 521 -44.56 24.67 -24.22
N ALA A 522 -45.89 24.63 -24.03
CA ALA A 522 -46.57 25.31 -22.94
C ALA A 522 -46.23 24.67 -21.57
N ALA A 523 -46.23 23.34 -21.49
CA ALA A 523 -45.85 22.60 -20.29
C ALA A 523 -44.38 22.86 -19.92
N ALA A 524 -43.48 22.85 -20.90
CA ALA A 524 -42.07 23.19 -20.70
C ALA A 524 -41.88 24.64 -20.20
N ARG A 525 -42.70 25.59 -20.70
CA ARG A 525 -42.70 26.99 -20.21
C ARG A 525 -43.19 27.12 -18.77
N ALA A 526 -44.10 26.25 -18.36
CA ALA A 526 -44.71 26.24 -17.04
C ALA A 526 -43.98 25.35 -16.01
N ASP A 527 -42.86 24.71 -16.40
CA ASP A 527 -42.16 23.66 -15.63
C ASP A 527 -43.08 22.49 -15.20
N ASP A 528 -44.11 22.20 -16.01
CA ASP A 528 -45.05 21.11 -15.79
C ASP A 528 -44.50 19.80 -16.38
N CYS A 529 -43.68 19.09 -15.60
CA CYS A 529 -43.14 17.79 -16.01
C CYS A 529 -44.23 16.73 -16.27
N CYS A 530 -45.38 16.81 -15.62
CA CYS A 530 -46.46 15.85 -15.80
C CYS A 530 -47.19 16.08 -17.12
N GLY A 531 -47.55 17.34 -17.42
CA GLY A 531 -48.10 17.73 -18.72
C GLY A 531 -47.15 17.43 -19.87
N ALA A 532 -45.85 17.73 -19.69
CA ALA A 532 -44.83 17.43 -20.68
C ALA A 532 -44.69 15.91 -20.92
N LEU A 533 -44.64 15.09 -19.85
CA LEU A 533 -44.63 13.64 -19.96
C LEU A 533 -45.87 13.11 -20.68
N GLY A 534 -47.05 13.65 -20.37
CA GLY A 534 -48.31 13.27 -21.01
C GLY A 534 -48.31 13.55 -22.52
N CYS A 535 -47.74 14.67 -22.96
CA CYS A 535 -47.59 14.99 -24.38
C CYS A 535 -46.59 14.05 -25.07
N LEU A 536 -45.44 13.79 -24.43
CA LEU A 536 -44.40 12.89 -24.95
C LEU A 536 -44.92 11.44 -25.08
N ALA A 537 -45.68 10.97 -24.09
CA ALA A 537 -46.32 9.66 -24.11
C ALA A 537 -47.31 9.53 -25.28
N GLN A 538 -48.06 10.58 -25.62
CA GLN A 538 -48.95 10.65 -26.78
C GLN A 538 -48.23 10.79 -28.12
N GLY A 539 -46.89 10.91 -28.13
CA GLY A 539 -46.10 11.02 -29.35
C GLY A 539 -45.92 12.45 -29.86
N ALA A 540 -45.94 13.45 -28.97
CA ALA A 540 -45.61 14.82 -29.34
C ALA A 540 -44.21 14.89 -30.01
N PRO A 541 -44.07 15.60 -31.14
CA PRO A 541 -42.78 15.77 -31.80
C PRO A 541 -41.86 16.65 -30.93
N ILE A 542 -40.84 16.03 -30.32
CA ILE A 542 -39.98 16.67 -29.32
C ILE A 542 -39.19 17.88 -29.84
N GLU A 543 -38.87 17.90 -31.14
CA GLU A 543 -38.13 18.97 -31.82
C GLU A 543 -39.02 19.98 -32.55
N ALA A 544 -40.35 19.88 -32.43
CA ALA A 544 -41.22 20.85 -33.09
C ALA A 544 -41.06 22.23 -32.46
N ALA A 545 -40.70 23.21 -33.29
CA ALA A 545 -40.63 24.61 -32.90
C ALA A 545 -42.02 25.24 -33.02
N VAL A 546 -42.56 25.72 -31.90
CA VAL A 546 -43.90 26.31 -31.85
C VAL A 546 -43.79 27.80 -31.54
N ARG A 547 -44.62 28.61 -32.21
CA ARG A 547 -44.79 30.02 -31.85
C ARG A 547 -45.63 30.09 -30.58
N ALA A 548 -45.11 30.69 -29.52
CA ALA A 548 -45.90 30.85 -28.31
C ALA A 548 -47.14 31.74 -28.61
N LEU A 549 -48.31 31.31 -28.14
CA LEU A 549 -49.49 32.17 -28.17
C LEU A 549 -49.24 33.38 -27.24
N PRO A 550 -49.49 34.62 -27.70
CA PRO A 550 -49.41 35.78 -26.83
C PRO A 550 -50.41 35.62 -25.67
N ALA A 551 -50.04 36.10 -24.49
CA ALA A 551 -50.97 36.14 -23.37
C ALA A 551 -52.19 37.01 -23.74
N PRO A 552 -53.41 36.70 -23.24
CA PRO A 552 -54.58 37.54 -23.51
C PRO A 552 -54.32 38.99 -23.06
N GLY A 553 -54.16 39.91 -24.01
CA GLY A 553 -53.91 41.35 -23.76
C GLY A 553 -52.50 41.86 -24.07
N ASP A 554 -51.58 41.02 -24.56
CA ASP A 554 -50.21 41.44 -24.92
C ASP A 554 -50.10 41.84 -26.41
N LEU A 555 -49.70 43.08 -26.69
CA LEU A 555 -49.55 43.67 -28.04
C LEU A 555 -48.13 43.50 -28.63
N THR A 556 -47.27 42.69 -28.00
CA THR A 556 -45.91 42.44 -28.49
C THR A 556 -45.88 41.58 -29.77
N PRO A 557 -44.90 41.81 -30.68
CA PRO A 557 -44.78 41.05 -31.92
C PRO A 557 -44.65 39.54 -31.64
N PRO A 558 -45.11 38.66 -32.57
CA PRO A 558 -45.26 37.24 -32.29
C PRO A 558 -43.94 36.61 -31.83
N PRO A 559 -43.93 35.83 -30.73
CA PRO A 559 -42.71 35.24 -30.21
C PRO A 559 -42.13 34.25 -31.21
N LEU A 560 -40.80 34.24 -31.25
CA LEU A 560 -39.94 33.36 -32.04
C LEU A 560 -40.37 31.89 -31.84
N ALA A 561 -40.36 31.10 -32.92
CA ALA A 561 -40.70 29.68 -32.84
C ALA A 561 -39.59 28.93 -32.09
N LEU A 562 -39.86 28.46 -30.89
CA LEU A 562 -38.89 27.80 -30.02
C LEU A 562 -39.28 26.33 -29.80
N THR A 563 -38.29 25.47 -29.61
CA THR A 563 -38.51 24.09 -29.18
C THR A 563 -38.85 24.03 -27.69
N ALA A 564 -39.39 22.90 -27.23
CA ALA A 564 -39.72 22.69 -25.83
C ALA A 564 -38.50 22.88 -24.91
N VAL A 565 -37.31 22.42 -25.33
CA VAL A 565 -36.09 22.56 -24.51
C VAL A 565 -35.61 24.02 -24.42
N GLN A 566 -35.80 24.81 -25.48
CA GLN A 566 -35.49 26.25 -25.48
C GLN A 566 -36.46 27.02 -24.58
N HIS A 567 -37.75 26.67 -24.60
CA HIS A 567 -38.74 27.23 -23.68
C HIS A 567 -38.43 26.91 -22.22
N ALA A 568 -38.05 25.66 -21.92
CA ALA A 568 -37.66 25.25 -20.59
C ALA A 568 -36.40 26.01 -20.11
N ALA A 569 -35.40 26.13 -20.98
CA ALA A 569 -34.17 26.87 -20.72
C ALA A 569 -34.41 28.36 -20.43
N ALA A 570 -35.32 29.00 -21.17
CA ALA A 570 -35.68 30.40 -21.00
C ALA A 570 -36.48 30.68 -19.71
N ARG A 571 -37.05 29.65 -19.04
CA ARG A 571 -37.92 29.80 -17.85
C ARG A 571 -37.35 29.15 -16.58
N ASN A 572 -36.09 28.77 -16.61
CA ASN A 572 -35.42 28.03 -15.53
C ASN A 572 -36.06 26.67 -15.17
N ALA A 573 -36.74 26.03 -16.11
CA ALA A 573 -37.49 24.79 -15.90
C ALA A 573 -36.56 23.56 -15.95
N THR A 574 -35.67 23.46 -14.96
CA THR A 574 -34.59 22.46 -14.94
C THR A 574 -35.09 21.02 -14.95
N ALA A 575 -36.20 20.72 -14.27
CA ALA A 575 -36.79 19.39 -14.27
C ALA A 575 -37.36 19.03 -15.64
N CYS A 576 -37.98 19.98 -16.35
CA CYS A 576 -38.40 19.77 -17.74
C CYS A 576 -37.21 19.59 -18.70
N ILE A 577 -36.09 20.29 -18.50
CA ILE A 577 -34.86 20.07 -19.29
C ILE A 577 -34.38 18.63 -19.13
N GLU A 578 -34.33 18.12 -17.91
CA GLU A 578 -33.94 16.74 -17.60
C GLU A 578 -34.87 15.72 -18.27
N LEU A 579 -36.19 15.95 -18.20
CA LEU A 579 -37.19 15.11 -18.84
C LEU A 579 -36.98 15.06 -20.35
N LEU A 580 -36.92 16.22 -21.00
CA LEU A 580 -36.76 16.33 -22.46
C LEU A 580 -35.46 15.66 -22.93
N CYS A 581 -34.35 15.84 -22.22
CA CYS A 581 -33.08 15.14 -22.51
C CYS A 581 -33.23 13.62 -22.38
N HIS A 582 -33.94 13.14 -21.36
CA HIS A 582 -34.27 11.73 -21.18
C HIS A 582 -35.28 11.20 -22.21
N TRP A 583 -35.91 12.05 -23.00
CA TRP A 583 -36.70 11.67 -24.18
C TRP A 583 -35.98 11.87 -25.52
N GLY A 584 -34.73 12.33 -25.48
CA GLY A 584 -33.88 12.45 -26.66
C GLY A 584 -33.88 13.83 -27.31
N ALA A 585 -34.27 14.89 -26.59
CA ALA A 585 -34.21 16.25 -27.10
C ALA A 585 -32.77 16.64 -27.49
N GLN A 586 -32.62 17.23 -28.67
CA GLN A 586 -31.35 17.65 -29.23
C GLN A 586 -31.00 19.07 -28.78
N LEU A 587 -29.97 19.20 -27.95
CA LEU A 587 -29.54 20.50 -27.40
C LEU A 587 -28.90 21.43 -28.44
N GLY A 588 -28.51 20.87 -29.60
CA GLY A 588 -27.92 21.61 -30.72
C GLY A 588 -28.92 22.24 -31.67
N VAL A 589 -30.23 22.00 -31.50
CA VAL A 589 -31.26 22.62 -32.34
C VAL A 589 -31.29 24.12 -32.07
N THR A 590 -31.14 24.89 -33.14
CA THR A 590 -31.11 26.35 -33.09
C THR A 590 -32.48 26.89 -33.44
N GLY A 591 -32.96 27.81 -32.63
CA GLY A 591 -34.15 28.60 -32.88
C GLY A 591 -33.82 29.79 -33.78
N PRO A 592 -34.72 30.77 -33.87
CA PRO A 592 -34.48 31.99 -34.59
C PRO A 592 -33.22 32.71 -34.08
N HIS A 593 -32.52 33.37 -35.00
CA HIS A 593 -31.18 33.94 -34.77
C HIS A 593 -30.09 32.92 -34.41
N GLY A 594 -30.28 31.64 -34.73
CA GLY A 594 -29.28 30.61 -34.44
C GLY A 594 -29.13 30.30 -32.95
N ALA A 595 -30.06 30.75 -32.10
CA ALA A 595 -29.97 30.60 -30.66
C ALA A 595 -30.25 29.13 -30.24
N SER A 596 -29.28 28.49 -29.59
CA SER A 596 -29.48 27.18 -28.95
C SER A 596 -30.18 27.32 -27.59
N ALA A 597 -30.59 26.19 -26.99
CA ALA A 597 -31.15 26.21 -25.63
C ALA A 597 -30.21 26.87 -24.60
N LEU A 598 -28.90 26.74 -24.78
CA LEU A 598 -27.90 27.36 -23.91
C LEU A 598 -27.84 28.89 -24.09
N HIS A 599 -28.07 29.40 -25.30
CA HIS A 599 -28.22 30.83 -25.54
C HIS A 599 -29.46 31.38 -24.85
N CYS A 600 -30.59 30.67 -24.91
CA CYS A 600 -31.83 31.07 -24.22
C CYS A 600 -31.65 31.15 -22.70
N ALA A 601 -30.95 30.17 -22.09
CA ALA A 601 -30.64 30.21 -20.66
C ALA A 601 -29.66 31.35 -20.30
N ALA A 602 -28.69 31.61 -21.17
CA ALA A 602 -27.70 32.68 -21.00
C ALA A 602 -28.30 34.07 -21.08
N GLU A 603 -29.16 34.32 -22.08
CA GLU A 603 -29.85 35.59 -22.30
C GLU A 603 -30.91 35.85 -21.22
N ALA A 604 -31.53 34.81 -20.66
CA ALA A 604 -32.50 34.92 -19.56
C ALA A 604 -31.86 34.94 -18.15
N GLY A 605 -30.55 34.75 -18.05
CA GLY A 605 -29.82 34.80 -16.78
C GLY A 605 -30.04 33.59 -15.86
N HIS A 606 -30.48 32.46 -16.41
CA HIS A 606 -30.84 31.26 -15.65
C HIS A 606 -29.65 30.31 -15.46
N VAL A 607 -28.95 30.47 -14.34
CA VAL A 607 -27.73 29.72 -13.99
C VAL A 607 -27.99 28.21 -13.90
N GLU A 608 -29.10 27.81 -13.28
CA GLU A 608 -29.40 26.39 -13.04
C GLU A 608 -29.75 25.65 -14.33
N SER A 609 -30.46 26.32 -15.25
CA SER A 609 -30.73 25.78 -16.59
C SER A 609 -29.49 25.73 -17.46
N ALA A 610 -28.62 26.75 -17.42
CA ALA A 610 -27.33 26.71 -18.09
C ALA A 610 -26.48 25.53 -17.56
N ALA A 611 -26.44 25.31 -16.24
CA ALA A 611 -25.73 24.19 -15.62
C ALA A 611 -26.34 22.82 -15.99
N ALA A 612 -27.67 22.69 -16.04
CA ALA A 612 -28.34 21.47 -16.46
C ALA A 612 -28.02 21.11 -17.92
N LEU A 613 -28.07 22.10 -18.82
CA LEU A 613 -27.75 21.92 -20.25
C LEU A 613 -26.29 21.52 -20.46
N LEU A 614 -25.34 22.16 -19.77
CA LEU A 614 -23.91 21.81 -19.84
C LEU A 614 -23.66 20.38 -19.34
N ARG A 615 -24.29 19.97 -18.23
CA ARG A 615 -24.20 18.58 -17.71
C ARG A 615 -24.74 17.55 -18.69
N ARG A 616 -25.68 17.93 -19.56
CA ARG A 616 -26.25 17.08 -20.62
C ARG A 616 -25.54 17.21 -21.97
N GLY A 617 -24.41 17.93 -22.02
CA GLY A 617 -23.53 18.00 -23.19
C GLY A 617 -23.90 19.09 -24.20
N ALA A 618 -24.57 20.17 -23.77
CA ALA A 618 -24.76 21.34 -24.63
C ALA A 618 -23.42 21.96 -25.04
N ASN A 619 -23.27 22.31 -26.32
CA ASN A 619 -22.07 22.94 -26.83
C ASN A 619 -22.00 24.41 -26.37
N ALA A 620 -21.05 24.71 -25.47
CA ALA A 620 -20.80 26.06 -24.96
C ALA A 620 -20.22 27.02 -26.02
N ASP A 621 -19.52 26.46 -27.02
CA ASP A 621 -18.84 27.20 -28.08
C ASP A 621 -19.73 27.44 -29.30
N ALA A 622 -20.98 26.95 -29.28
CA ALA A 622 -21.94 27.24 -30.34
C ALA A 622 -22.14 28.76 -30.45
N ILE A 623 -22.13 29.27 -31.67
CA ILE A 623 -22.33 30.70 -31.97
C ILE A 623 -23.71 30.93 -32.57
N ASP A 624 -24.38 31.98 -32.12
CA ASP A 624 -25.63 32.47 -32.71
C ASP A 624 -25.36 33.22 -34.04
N THR A 625 -26.42 33.67 -34.74
CA THR A 625 -26.27 34.42 -36.01
C THR A 625 -25.67 35.81 -35.83
N HIS A 626 -25.52 36.29 -34.59
CA HIS A 626 -24.82 37.53 -34.25
C HIS A 626 -23.34 37.27 -33.92
N GLY A 627 -22.85 36.03 -34.09
CA GLY A 627 -21.48 35.63 -33.77
C GLY A 627 -21.18 35.57 -32.27
N ARG A 628 -22.22 35.54 -31.42
CA ARG A 628 -22.08 35.47 -29.97
C ARG A 628 -22.13 34.01 -29.54
N SER A 629 -21.18 33.60 -28.70
CA SER A 629 -21.34 32.38 -27.89
C SER A 629 -22.36 32.62 -26.77
N ALA A 630 -22.80 31.55 -26.10
CA ALA A 630 -23.66 31.66 -24.92
C ALA A 630 -23.05 32.56 -23.84
N GLU A 631 -21.72 32.55 -23.65
CA GLU A 631 -21.03 33.45 -22.71
C GLU A 631 -21.19 34.92 -23.12
N ARG A 632 -20.96 35.22 -24.40
CA ARG A 632 -21.12 36.58 -24.95
C ARG A 632 -22.56 37.07 -24.86
N ALA A 633 -23.54 36.18 -25.06
CA ALA A 633 -24.95 36.50 -24.88
C ALA A 633 -25.27 36.83 -23.41
N ALA A 634 -24.76 36.04 -22.45
CA ALA A 634 -24.91 36.33 -21.02
C ALA A 634 -24.27 37.66 -20.61
N LEU A 635 -23.07 37.98 -21.11
CA LEU A 635 -22.39 39.25 -20.83
C LEU A 635 -23.15 40.44 -21.43
N ALA A 636 -23.64 40.31 -22.66
CA ALA A 636 -24.44 41.36 -23.31
C ALA A 636 -25.76 41.65 -22.56
N ALA A 637 -26.36 40.63 -21.95
CA ALA A 637 -27.56 40.75 -21.12
C ALA A 637 -27.28 41.13 -19.63
N GLY A 638 -26.00 41.30 -19.24
CA GLY A 638 -25.62 41.67 -17.87
C GLY A 638 -25.64 40.51 -16.85
N HIS A 639 -25.70 39.27 -17.31
CA HIS A 639 -25.81 38.07 -16.46
C HIS A 639 -24.45 37.48 -16.10
N ALA A 640 -23.70 38.21 -15.27
CA ALA A 640 -22.33 37.86 -14.86
C ALA A 640 -22.18 36.45 -14.27
N ARG A 641 -23.19 35.94 -13.54
CA ARG A 641 -23.16 34.59 -12.94
C ARG A 641 -23.21 33.48 -14.00
N VAL A 642 -23.97 33.67 -15.08
CA VAL A 642 -24.05 32.69 -16.17
C VAL A 642 -22.78 32.75 -17.02
N ALA A 643 -22.27 33.95 -17.30
CA ALA A 643 -20.99 34.12 -17.98
C ALA A 643 -19.83 33.46 -17.19
N ALA A 644 -19.81 33.60 -15.87
CA ALA A 644 -18.82 32.95 -15.02
C ALA A 644 -18.91 31.42 -15.05
N LEU A 645 -20.13 30.86 -15.07
CA LEU A 645 -20.35 29.42 -15.22
C LEU A 645 -19.82 28.90 -16.57
N LEU A 646 -20.03 29.66 -17.64
CA LEU A 646 -19.62 29.30 -19.00
C LEU A 646 -18.11 29.45 -19.25
N ARG A 647 -17.42 30.27 -18.45
CA ARG A 647 -15.96 30.49 -18.53
C ARG A 647 -15.15 29.47 -17.72
N ALA A 648 -15.79 28.70 -16.84
CA ALA A 648 -15.09 27.72 -16.02
C ALA A 648 -14.62 26.52 -16.88
N PRO A 649 -13.34 26.09 -16.80
CA PRO A 649 -12.88 24.89 -17.49
C PRO A 649 -13.63 23.67 -16.96
N LEU A 650 -14.24 22.90 -17.87
CA LEU A 650 -15.02 21.68 -17.59
C LEU A 650 -14.15 20.62 -16.91
N GLY A 651 -14.01 20.71 -15.58
CA GLY A 651 -13.09 19.86 -14.84
C GLY A 651 -13.06 20.12 -13.34
N SER A 652 -14.22 20.22 -12.67
CA SER A 652 -14.33 19.94 -11.23
C SER A 652 -15.80 19.89 -10.78
N SER A 653 -16.48 18.78 -11.10
CA SER A 653 -17.63 18.18 -10.38
C SER A 653 -18.47 17.33 -11.34
N GLY A 654 -18.56 16.02 -11.06
CA GLY A 654 -19.45 15.08 -11.77
C GLY A 654 -18.72 14.18 -12.77
N GLY A 655 -18.68 12.87 -12.48
CA GLY A 655 -17.97 11.85 -13.26
C GLY A 655 -18.40 11.81 -14.73
N ALA A 656 -17.44 12.07 -15.62
CA ALA A 656 -17.61 11.97 -17.05
C ALA A 656 -17.65 10.50 -17.50
N VAL A 657 -18.77 10.10 -18.09
CA VAL A 657 -18.86 8.92 -18.95
C VAL A 657 -18.22 9.29 -20.29
N ALA A 658 -17.08 8.70 -20.61
CA ALA A 658 -16.39 8.91 -21.88
C ALA A 658 -17.21 8.33 -23.05
N GLY A 659 -17.89 9.19 -23.80
CA GLY A 659 -18.39 8.90 -25.14
C GLY A 659 -17.34 9.29 -26.18
N GLY A 660 -16.73 8.30 -26.82
CA GLY A 660 -15.83 8.53 -27.96
C GLY A 660 -16.63 8.97 -29.18
N GLY A 661 -16.20 10.06 -29.80
CA GLY A 661 -16.72 10.53 -31.08
C GLY A 661 -16.48 9.49 -32.18
N ALA A 662 -17.53 9.21 -32.94
CA ALA A 662 -17.44 8.63 -34.27
C ALA A 662 -18.36 9.47 -35.16
N GLU A 663 -17.78 10.05 -36.21
CA GLU A 663 -18.51 10.65 -37.32
C GLU A 663 -19.52 9.63 -37.88
N SER A 664 -20.73 10.08 -38.16
CA SER A 664 -21.79 9.25 -38.76
C SER A 664 -21.59 9.15 -40.27
N PRO A 665 -21.56 7.96 -40.89
CA PRO A 665 -21.78 7.83 -42.33
C PRO A 665 -23.28 8.05 -42.64
N PRO A 666 -23.65 8.42 -43.89
CA PRO A 666 -25.04 8.70 -44.24
C PRO A 666 -25.91 7.45 -44.13
N LEU A 667 -27.13 7.62 -43.60
CA LEU A 667 -28.14 6.56 -43.44
C LEU A 667 -28.64 6.07 -44.81
N PRO A 668 -28.84 4.74 -45.00
CA PRO A 668 -29.61 4.22 -46.13
C PRO A 668 -31.11 4.53 -45.96
N PRO A 669 -31.90 4.59 -47.07
CA PRO A 669 -33.33 4.88 -47.00
C PRO A 669 -34.10 3.77 -46.25
N PRO A 670 -35.25 4.11 -45.62
CA PRO A 670 -36.01 3.15 -44.83
C PRO A 670 -36.58 2.01 -45.70
N PRO A 671 -36.64 0.77 -45.16
CA PRO A 671 -37.23 -0.36 -45.87
C PRO A 671 -38.76 -0.17 -46.04
N PRO A 672 -39.37 -0.71 -47.11
CA PRO A 672 -40.81 -0.65 -47.31
C PRO A 672 -41.56 -1.46 -46.23
N PRO A 673 -42.84 -1.11 -45.94
CA PRO A 673 -43.63 -1.78 -44.92
C PRO A 673 -43.86 -3.27 -45.25
N PRO A 674 -43.98 -4.14 -44.22
CA PRO A 674 -44.14 -5.57 -44.40
C PRO A 674 -45.50 -5.92 -45.04
N PRO A 675 -45.56 -6.95 -45.90
CA PRO A 675 -46.82 -7.40 -46.48
C PRO A 675 -47.71 -8.11 -45.44
N PRO A 676 -49.05 -8.09 -45.62
CA PRO A 676 -49.98 -8.74 -44.69
C PRO A 676 -49.86 -10.27 -44.74
N PRO A 677 -50.22 -10.97 -43.64
CA PRO A 677 -50.02 -12.41 -43.51
C PRO A 677 -50.93 -13.22 -44.43
N PRO A 678 -50.45 -14.32 -45.05
CA PRO A 678 -51.30 -15.22 -45.84
C PRO A 678 -52.05 -16.23 -44.96
N ALA A 679 -53.30 -16.50 -45.34
CA ALA A 679 -54.19 -17.51 -44.77
C ALA A 679 -53.83 -18.95 -45.23
N PRO A 680 -54.33 -20.01 -44.55
CA PRO A 680 -53.76 -21.36 -44.65
C PRO A 680 -54.48 -22.26 -45.67
N ARG A 681 -53.72 -23.22 -46.25
CA ARG A 681 -54.10 -24.54 -46.89
C ARG A 681 -52.98 -24.94 -47.87
N ALA A 682 -52.69 -26.17 -48.25
CA ALA A 682 -53.04 -27.55 -47.88
C ALA A 682 -52.02 -28.49 -48.59
N TYR A 683 -52.07 -29.78 -48.24
CA TYR A 683 -51.32 -30.94 -48.78
C TYR A 683 -51.21 -31.03 -50.32
N ASP A 684 -50.09 -31.58 -50.84
CA ASP A 684 -50.07 -32.87 -51.58
C ASP A 684 -48.67 -33.28 -52.11
N GLY A 685 -48.39 -34.60 -52.07
CA GLY A 685 -47.82 -35.35 -53.21
C GLY A 685 -46.29 -35.54 -53.37
N ALA A 686 -45.81 -36.75 -53.04
CA ALA A 686 -44.51 -37.38 -53.40
C ALA A 686 -44.44 -37.77 -54.93
N PRO A 687 -43.49 -38.58 -55.52
CA PRO A 687 -42.47 -39.47 -54.91
C PRO A 687 -41.12 -39.79 -55.65
N GLN A 688 -40.24 -40.50 -54.91
CA GLN A 688 -39.33 -41.65 -55.24
C GLN A 688 -38.23 -41.61 -56.33
N LYS A 689 -37.02 -42.11 -56.01
CA LYS A 689 -36.49 -43.49 -56.30
C LYS A 689 -34.97 -43.60 -55.97
N ILE A 690 -34.54 -44.49 -55.07
CA ILE A 690 -34.02 -45.88 -55.22
C ILE A 690 -32.48 -45.95 -55.03
N ALA A 691 -32.09 -46.89 -54.17
CA ALA A 691 -30.78 -47.29 -53.63
C ALA A 691 -29.95 -48.14 -54.66
N PRO A 692 -28.94 -49.00 -54.34
CA PRO A 692 -28.36 -49.40 -53.04
C PRO A 692 -26.83 -49.74 -53.01
N ASP A 693 -26.42 -50.27 -51.84
CA ASP A 693 -25.37 -51.28 -51.55
C ASP A 693 -23.86 -50.93 -51.44
N GLY A 694 -23.29 -51.31 -50.27
CA GLY A 694 -21.84 -51.47 -50.02
C GLY A 694 -21.35 -52.86 -50.43
N PRO A 695 -20.40 -53.52 -49.73
CA PRO A 695 -19.35 -53.06 -48.81
C PRO A 695 -17.95 -53.70 -49.13
N SER A 696 -17.00 -53.53 -48.20
CA SER A 696 -15.90 -54.45 -47.82
C SER A 696 -14.42 -54.06 -48.09
N VAL A 697 -13.72 -53.84 -46.96
CA VAL A 697 -12.42 -54.39 -46.49
C VAL A 697 -11.24 -54.54 -47.48
N GLN A 698 -10.09 -53.92 -47.16
CA GLN A 698 -8.77 -54.57 -46.90
C GLN A 698 -7.61 -53.54 -46.88
N THR A 699 -6.83 -53.54 -45.80
CA THR A 699 -5.41 -53.11 -45.69
C THR A 699 -4.48 -54.13 -46.39
N PRO A 700 -3.11 -54.03 -46.45
CA PRO A 700 -2.14 -53.03 -45.94
C PRO A 700 -0.93 -52.71 -46.89
N ALA A 701 0.01 -51.90 -46.36
CA ALA A 701 1.48 -51.96 -46.52
C ALA A 701 2.21 -51.23 -47.67
N GLY A 702 3.32 -50.56 -47.31
CA GLY A 702 4.57 -50.66 -48.10
C GLY A 702 5.33 -49.39 -48.53
N ALA A 703 6.04 -48.73 -47.60
CA ALA A 703 7.45 -48.28 -47.71
C ALA A 703 7.88 -47.28 -48.85
N PRO A 704 9.18 -46.90 -49.00
CA PRO A 704 9.67 -45.53 -48.72
C PRO A 704 10.49 -44.86 -49.85
N ALA A 705 10.83 -43.57 -49.74
CA ALA A 705 11.99 -42.98 -50.45
C ALA A 705 12.38 -41.58 -49.90
N GLU A 706 13.66 -41.43 -49.57
CA GLU A 706 14.42 -40.18 -49.39
C GLU A 706 14.80 -39.54 -50.77
N PRO A 707 15.81 -38.62 -50.91
CA PRO A 707 15.96 -37.26 -50.37
C PRO A 707 16.37 -36.24 -51.46
N SER A 708 16.39 -34.93 -51.14
CA SER A 708 17.32 -33.92 -51.71
C SER A 708 17.13 -32.58 -50.96
N GLY A 709 18.13 -31.75 -50.64
CA GLY A 709 19.56 -31.76 -50.93
C GLY A 709 20.02 -30.42 -51.53
N GLY A 710 20.56 -29.52 -50.71
CA GLY A 710 21.47 -28.41 -51.13
C GLY A 710 20.82 -27.03 -51.32
N LYS A 711 21.45 -25.87 -51.08
CA LYS A 711 22.87 -25.47 -50.91
C LYS A 711 22.88 -24.05 -50.28
N HIS A 712 23.66 -23.78 -49.22
CA HIS A 712 24.96 -23.04 -49.17
C HIS A 712 24.88 -21.53 -49.52
N VAL A 713 25.43 -20.56 -48.78
CA VAL A 713 26.85 -20.19 -48.48
C VAL A 713 26.81 -18.96 -47.52
N ARG A 714 27.43 -18.96 -46.31
CA ARG A 714 28.71 -18.32 -45.85
C ARG A 714 28.78 -16.77 -46.01
N THR A 715 29.40 -15.92 -45.17
CA THR A 715 30.40 -15.99 -44.06
C THR A 715 30.49 -14.57 -43.45
N SER A 716 30.72 -14.33 -42.15
CA SER A 716 32.02 -14.23 -41.42
C SER A 716 31.80 -13.39 -40.14
N SER A 717 32.69 -13.25 -39.15
CA SER A 717 33.50 -14.14 -38.30
C SER A 717 34.16 -13.25 -37.22
N ILE A 718 34.28 -13.72 -35.97
CA ILE A 718 35.30 -13.45 -34.90
C ILE A 718 34.72 -14.16 -33.63
N GLY A 719 35.19 -15.35 -33.19
CA GLY A 719 36.33 -15.61 -32.28
C GLY A 719 35.97 -15.27 -30.82
N THR A 720 35.79 -16.16 -29.83
CA THR A 720 36.77 -17.13 -29.25
C THR A 720 36.08 -18.11 -28.24
N ARG A 721 36.70 -19.29 -28.05
CA ARG A 721 36.38 -20.55 -27.28
C ARG A 721 35.90 -20.38 -25.81
N VAL A 722 34.98 -21.16 -25.20
CA VAL A 722 34.87 -22.63 -24.84
C VAL A 722 35.98 -23.04 -23.84
N ILE A 723 35.76 -23.64 -22.65
CA ILE A 723 35.27 -25.01 -22.31
C ILE A 723 34.81 -25.08 -20.81
N HIS A 724 33.75 -25.82 -20.49
CA HIS A 724 33.58 -26.50 -19.18
C HIS A 724 33.01 -27.91 -19.40
N GLY A 725 33.74 -28.94 -19.00
CA GLY A 725 33.30 -30.36 -18.89
C GLY A 725 33.13 -30.72 -17.41
N LEU A 726 31.99 -31.34 -17.04
CA LEU A 726 31.82 -32.77 -16.71
C LEU A 726 32.42 -33.24 -15.37
N PHE A 727 31.56 -33.68 -14.44
CA PHE A 727 31.53 -35.09 -13.98
C PHE A 727 30.23 -35.44 -13.22
N ARG A 728 29.69 -36.63 -13.53
CA ARG A 728 28.58 -37.36 -12.88
C ARG A 728 29.09 -38.26 -11.75
N ARG A 729 28.22 -38.58 -10.78
CA ARG A 729 27.95 -39.92 -10.16
C ARG A 729 26.82 -39.71 -9.13
N GLY A 730 25.82 -40.56 -8.91
CA GLY A 730 25.58 -41.96 -9.28
C GLY A 730 25.03 -42.67 -8.04
N SER A 731 23.74 -43.02 -8.04
CA SER A 731 23.05 -43.80 -7.00
C SER A 731 23.07 -45.29 -7.33
N ALA A 732 23.33 -46.16 -6.36
CA ALA A 732 22.91 -47.57 -6.35
C ALA A 732 22.88 -48.08 -4.90
N GLY A 733 21.81 -48.79 -4.55
CA GLY A 733 21.64 -49.49 -3.28
C GLY A 733 22.05 -50.96 -3.35
N ALA A 734 22.21 -51.56 -2.17
CA ALA A 734 22.11 -53.00 -1.93
C ALA A 734 21.86 -53.24 -0.43
N ASP A 735 20.83 -54.04 -0.13
CA ASP A 735 20.48 -54.60 1.16
C ASP A 735 21.49 -55.68 1.60
N VAL A 736 21.77 -55.77 2.91
CA VAL A 736 21.99 -57.06 3.61
C VAL A 736 21.68 -56.92 5.11
N ASP A 737 21.05 -57.97 5.64
CA ASP A 737 20.54 -58.22 7.00
C ASP A 737 21.53 -58.07 8.18
N GLY A 738 20.97 -57.94 9.39
CA GLY A 738 21.68 -58.35 10.62
C GLY A 738 21.17 -57.73 11.91
N ALA A 739 20.46 -58.52 12.72
CA ALA A 739 19.75 -58.19 13.95
C ALA A 739 20.62 -57.91 15.20
N LEU A 740 19.92 -57.60 16.32
CA LEU A 740 20.28 -57.60 17.76
C LEU A 740 20.46 -56.18 18.35
N SER A 741 19.51 -55.60 19.12
CA SER A 741 18.93 -55.91 20.44
C SER A 741 19.43 -54.93 21.53
N HIS A 742 18.50 -54.52 22.40
CA HIS A 742 18.65 -53.86 23.71
C HIS A 742 18.92 -52.34 23.83
N SER A 743 17.90 -51.63 24.33
CA SER A 743 18.01 -50.51 25.30
C SER A 743 18.39 -51.05 26.71
N PRO A 744 18.53 -50.26 27.82
CA PRO A 744 18.67 -48.79 28.01
C PRO A 744 19.76 -48.38 29.07
N SER A 745 19.83 -47.07 29.38
CA SER A 745 20.14 -46.47 30.71
C SER A 745 21.57 -45.95 31.04
N ALA A 746 21.56 -44.65 31.43
CA ALA A 746 22.29 -43.95 32.50
C ALA A 746 23.80 -44.17 32.75
N HIS A 747 24.60 -43.09 32.69
CA HIS A 747 25.04 -42.30 33.86
C HIS A 747 26.14 -41.29 33.51
N ALA A 748 26.05 -40.12 34.14
CA ALA A 748 27.08 -39.22 34.67
C ALA A 748 28.52 -39.23 34.07
N GLY A 749 29.00 -38.04 33.72
CA GLY A 749 30.43 -37.81 33.48
C GLY A 749 30.80 -36.35 33.27
N VAL A 750 30.97 -35.61 34.36
CA VAL A 750 31.68 -34.32 34.39
C VAL A 750 33.11 -34.55 33.90
N ARG A 751 33.54 -33.84 32.84
CA ARG A 751 34.96 -33.56 32.58
C ARG A 751 35.15 -32.15 32.04
N ARG A 752 35.95 -31.39 32.79
CA ARG A 752 36.60 -30.13 32.41
C ARG A 752 37.40 -30.34 31.11
N ALA A 753 37.31 -29.40 30.19
CA ALA A 753 38.29 -29.21 29.11
C ALA A 753 38.87 -27.80 29.22
N ALA A 754 40.20 -27.74 29.21
CA ALA A 754 41.04 -26.56 29.24
C ALA A 754 40.97 -25.78 27.91
N PRO A 755 41.37 -24.49 27.89
CA PRO A 755 41.23 -23.63 26.72
C PRO A 755 42.33 -23.89 25.68
N LEU A 756 41.94 -23.86 24.40
CA LEU A 756 42.87 -23.77 23.27
C LEU A 756 43.44 -22.37 23.19
N VAL A 757 44.77 -22.29 23.26
CA VAL A 757 45.59 -21.13 22.93
C VAL A 757 45.65 -21.02 21.40
N LEU A 758 45.33 -19.84 20.85
CA LEU A 758 45.64 -19.48 19.47
C LEU A 758 46.82 -18.51 19.51
N GLU A 759 47.96 -19.00 19.04
CA GLU A 759 49.18 -18.24 18.77
C GLU A 759 48.95 -17.26 17.61
N VAL A 760 49.43 -16.03 17.77
CA VAL A 760 49.53 -15.03 16.70
C VAL A 760 51.01 -14.84 16.42
N GLU A 761 51.45 -15.27 15.24
CA GLU A 761 52.78 -14.96 14.69
C GLU A 761 52.71 -13.68 13.83
N PRO A 762 53.73 -12.81 13.88
CA PRO A 762 53.77 -11.54 13.16
C PRO A 762 54.36 -11.69 11.75
N VAL A 763 54.01 -10.78 10.83
CA VAL A 763 54.72 -10.63 9.55
C VAL A 763 55.24 -9.22 9.43
N ASP A 764 56.57 -9.10 9.45
CA ASP A 764 57.34 -7.90 9.19
C ASP A 764 57.41 -7.56 7.67
N GLY A 765 57.20 -6.28 7.38
CA GLY A 765 58.15 -5.41 6.67
C GLY A 765 58.50 -5.66 5.19
N ALA A 766 58.13 -4.69 4.33
CA ALA A 766 59.04 -4.11 3.33
C ALA A 766 58.58 -2.72 2.89
N ALA A 767 59.56 -1.83 2.70
CA ALA A 767 59.48 -0.38 2.61
C ALA A 767 59.61 0.15 1.15
N ASP A 768 59.74 1.49 1.07
CA ASP A 768 60.04 2.39 -0.07
C ASP A 768 58.84 2.86 -0.91
N GLY A 769 58.60 4.15 -1.18
CA GLY A 769 59.31 5.41 -0.87
C GLY A 769 58.82 6.53 -1.83
N GLY A 770 58.85 7.81 -1.40
CA GLY A 770 59.02 8.95 -2.34
C GLY A 770 57.92 10.03 -2.53
N ILE A 771 57.85 10.99 -1.59
CA ILE A 771 57.95 12.48 -1.75
C ILE A 771 57.18 13.22 -2.90
N SER A 772 56.24 14.13 -2.57
CA SER A 772 56.38 15.61 -2.70
C SER A 772 55.07 16.45 -2.55
N ARG A 773 55.09 17.36 -1.56
CA ARG A 773 54.67 18.81 -1.48
C ARG A 773 53.34 19.38 -2.04
N GLY A 774 52.62 20.05 -1.12
CA GLY A 774 51.96 21.38 -1.23
C GLY A 774 50.49 21.39 -1.69
N ALA A 775 49.56 22.24 -1.27
CA ALA A 775 49.45 23.32 -0.29
C ALA A 775 47.94 23.72 -0.20
N ASP A 776 47.54 24.39 0.90
CA ASP A 776 46.48 25.41 1.04
C ASP A 776 44.96 25.12 0.96
N GLY A 777 44.23 25.76 1.89
CA GLY A 777 42.87 26.30 1.70
C GLY A 777 41.77 25.66 2.58
N ALA A 778 41.65 26.01 3.86
CA ALA A 778 40.83 27.13 4.37
C ALA A 778 39.30 27.01 4.14
N TRP A 779 38.59 26.72 5.24
CA TRP A 779 37.14 26.95 5.42
C TRP A 779 36.85 28.44 5.68
N PRO A 780 35.65 28.94 5.34
CA PRO A 780 35.10 30.10 6.03
C PRO A 780 33.75 29.81 6.71
N ASN A 781 33.70 30.18 7.99
CA ASN A 781 32.49 30.52 8.72
C ASN A 781 31.86 31.81 8.15
N ARG A 782 30.53 31.91 8.19
CA ARG A 782 29.84 33.20 8.40
C ARG A 782 28.48 33.03 9.08
N CYS A 783 28.33 33.81 10.16
CA CYS A 783 27.13 34.12 10.97
C CYS A 783 26.00 34.74 10.11
N SER A 784 24.76 34.99 10.54
CA SER A 784 24.22 35.48 11.82
C SER A 784 22.69 35.67 11.69
N GLY A 785 21.93 35.68 12.79
CA GLY A 785 20.67 36.48 12.86
C GLY A 785 19.65 36.17 13.97
N ARG A 786 19.80 36.83 15.14
CA ARG A 786 18.81 37.46 16.09
C ARG A 786 17.44 36.78 16.37
N GLY A 787 16.91 36.75 17.61
CA GLY A 787 17.32 37.43 18.85
C GLY A 787 16.42 37.17 20.09
N SER A 788 17.01 37.51 21.25
CA SER A 788 16.51 38.24 22.43
C SER A 788 15.20 37.87 23.17
N LEU A 789 15.40 37.68 24.49
CA LEU A 789 14.63 38.13 25.67
C LEU A 789 13.48 37.28 26.23
N GLY A 790 13.53 37.01 27.54
CA GLY A 790 12.36 36.65 28.36
C GLY A 790 12.66 35.92 29.66
N LEU A 791 12.74 36.66 30.77
CA LEU A 791 12.81 36.22 32.17
C LEU A 791 11.62 35.34 32.61
N GLY A 792 11.81 34.50 33.64
CA GLY A 792 10.68 33.98 34.43
C GLY A 792 10.97 32.76 35.32
N VAL A 793 11.52 33.01 36.53
CA VAL A 793 11.37 32.14 37.72
C VAL A 793 10.06 32.56 38.43
N PRO A 794 9.24 31.63 38.97
CA PRO A 794 9.12 31.51 40.43
C PRO A 794 8.89 30.08 40.98
N PRO A 795 8.91 29.90 42.33
CA PRO A 795 9.27 28.66 43.02
C PRO A 795 8.14 27.99 43.84
N ASP A 796 8.54 26.91 44.53
CA ASP A 796 7.99 26.30 45.77
C ASP A 796 6.68 25.48 45.77
N ALA A 797 6.82 24.20 46.16
CA ALA A 797 5.99 23.48 47.16
C ALA A 797 6.57 22.04 47.33
N ILE A 798 7.35 21.77 48.38
CA ILE A 798 6.94 21.10 49.63
C ILE A 798 6.18 19.78 49.40
N SER A 799 6.86 18.64 49.60
CA SER A 799 6.52 17.67 50.65
C SER A 799 7.39 16.40 50.55
N THR A 800 8.28 16.22 51.51
CA THR A 800 8.72 14.91 51.98
C THR A 800 7.61 14.23 52.78
N PRO A 801 7.67 12.91 52.97
CA PRO A 801 8.06 12.46 54.30
C PRO A 801 9.10 11.34 54.30
N ALA A 802 9.94 11.42 55.34
CA ALA A 802 10.90 10.41 55.76
C ALA A 802 10.21 9.28 56.54
N LEU A 803 10.79 8.08 56.49
CA LEU A 803 10.86 6.98 57.50
C LEU A 803 11.17 5.69 56.72
N ALA A 804 12.07 4.78 57.08
CA ALA A 804 12.87 4.61 58.28
C ALA A 804 14.10 3.74 57.95
N ARG A 805 15.19 3.95 58.70
CA ARG A 805 16.32 3.02 58.83
C ARG A 805 15.85 1.70 59.44
N ALA A 806 16.29 0.58 58.88
CA ALA A 806 16.49 -0.66 59.62
C ALA A 806 17.83 -1.27 59.21
N ARG A 807 18.70 -1.48 60.21
CA ARG A 807 19.90 -2.32 60.13
C ARG A 807 19.49 -3.79 60.32
N GLY A 808 20.20 -4.69 59.64
CA GLY A 808 20.28 -6.13 59.89
C GLY A 808 21.14 -6.72 58.77
N GLU A 809 22.45 -6.88 58.95
CA GLU A 809 23.12 -8.06 59.53
C GLU A 809 22.81 -9.39 58.81
N HIS A 810 23.87 -9.93 58.21
CA HIS A 810 24.16 -11.33 57.86
C HIS A 810 23.32 -12.08 56.81
N GLY A 811 24.05 -12.60 55.81
CA GLY A 811 23.61 -13.55 54.79
C GLY A 811 24.60 -13.58 53.64
#